data_AF-A0A9P7L6X8-F1
#
_entry.id   AF-A0A9P7L6X8-F1
#
_cell.length_a   1.000
_cell.length_b   1.000
_cell.length_c   1.000
_cell.angle_alpha   90.00
_cell.angle_beta   90.00
_cell.angle_gamma   90.00
#
_symmetry.space_group_name_H-M   'P 1'
#
loop_
_entity.id
_entity.type
_entity.pdbx_description
1 polymer ?
#
loop_
_entity_poly.entity_id
_entity_poly.type
_entity_poly.pdbx_seq_one_letter_code
_entity_poly.pdbx_strand_id
1 'polypeptide(L)'
;MSQTPPPKVLDAFGAEGSLIHVPGGRGLCYRTSQGILLRPSDDDKESEYIATLCKSLLELHPSDYRVPRPIQASESPVRYVCDGWTAWEYLEGKATPQGNFDILMRACRAFHSDIMRLAIEKPLFLSTRQNRFTEADLVTWEEKKLQDVEEVNSDVMATIRPILDQLLELRQPFRQEIKNQLIHGDLTGNVLFDTENGNPPAIIDITLYWRPAEYAEAIIVADGLIWLNEDRKLLEMFGTGHTRVQLLSSNKMVGVPSSRGCNSCRKAKKRCDQKQPKCGRCIRLGDECVGSGTRRFKFHQYKPDTQTTQLITPPAETPSNDTTRLTAEFISLMEIDDDRFGFEAYGPYFFADLPRRMGSNSALDTTTSAMIASFQAIRLRKTVDKKTFSLYGKALRSLQGCLGDDSQPVMLKLELVLMMMLCQIYAALCDPKVELGSWFWDVAVQDNIMTRPYHYEQNLYCFELGAIGDLPVFLRDPERYLYQLKCYYNILSQERQVMKKLYEEAMMATLPLDASPACRMKAIEYASGHAGLLVQAALIGPTLNPFGVLPGYTQDSHETCDDAVLLAHRCQTFRPCGASYVPELLKLVWASLDDGYRHAELEKLMDEYAEDVQGASYLEEAKIMRKRLDSLGWSNKQRFLEGRDDGLETPPPCVIL
;
A
#
# COMPACT_ATOMS: atom_id res chain seq x y z
N MET A 1 12.67 -4.65 -11.10
CA MET A 1 13.57 -5.80 -11.36
C MET A 1 14.15 -6.22 -10.02
N SER A 2 13.96 -7.46 -9.60
CA SER A 2 14.73 -8.01 -8.48
C SER A 2 16.13 -8.36 -9.01
N GLN A 3 17.17 -7.71 -8.49
CA GLN A 3 18.55 -8.14 -8.75
C GLN A 3 18.87 -9.26 -7.77
N THR A 4 18.94 -10.49 -8.28
CA THR A 4 19.64 -11.58 -7.59
C THR A 4 21.14 -11.28 -7.60
N PRO A 5 21.90 -11.59 -6.52
CA PRO A 5 23.34 -11.35 -6.50
C PRO A 5 24.05 -12.11 -7.65
N PRO A 6 24.85 -11.43 -8.49
CA PRO A 6 25.56 -12.07 -9.59
C PRO A 6 26.55 -13.16 -9.12
N PRO A 7 26.86 -14.18 -9.93
CA PRO A 7 27.83 -15.22 -9.56
C PRO A 7 29.19 -14.66 -9.08
N LYS A 8 29.71 -13.61 -9.75
CA LYS A 8 30.95 -12.92 -9.33
C LYS A 8 30.88 -12.37 -7.89
N VAL A 9 29.71 -11.90 -7.46
CA VAL A 9 29.50 -11.43 -6.07
C VAL A 9 29.49 -12.59 -5.09
N LEU A 10 28.92 -13.74 -5.49
CA LEU A 10 28.96 -14.97 -4.67
C LEU A 10 30.40 -15.45 -4.50
N ASP A 11 31.15 -15.56 -5.61
CA ASP A 11 32.57 -15.93 -5.61
C ASP A 11 33.42 -14.95 -4.79
N ALA A 12 33.15 -13.65 -4.89
CA ALA A 12 33.85 -12.61 -4.14
C ALA A 12 33.66 -12.74 -2.62
N PHE A 13 32.49 -13.18 -2.15
CA PHE A 13 32.23 -13.35 -0.71
C PHE A 13 32.36 -14.81 -0.22
N GLY A 14 32.79 -15.75 -1.08
CA GLY A 14 32.85 -17.17 -0.75
C GLY A 14 31.47 -17.77 -0.43
N ALA A 15 30.41 -17.19 -1.01
CA ALA A 15 29.02 -17.46 -0.67
C ALA A 15 28.46 -18.62 -1.52
N GLU A 16 28.71 -19.85 -1.08
CA GLU A 16 28.30 -21.07 -1.80
C GLU A 16 26.90 -21.57 -1.41
N GLY A 17 26.27 -22.32 -2.33
CA GLY A 17 25.01 -23.01 -2.10
C GLY A 17 23.77 -22.30 -2.66
N SER A 18 22.59 -22.77 -2.29
CA SER A 18 21.32 -22.20 -2.73
C SER A 18 21.05 -20.86 -2.04
N LEU A 19 20.69 -19.85 -2.82
CA LEU A 19 20.20 -18.57 -2.31
C LEU A 19 18.76 -18.70 -1.84
N ILE A 20 18.54 -18.51 -0.54
CA ILE A 20 17.24 -18.44 0.12
C ILE A 20 16.89 -16.96 0.25
N HIS A 21 15.74 -16.54 -0.25
CA HIS A 21 15.26 -15.16 -0.06
C HIS A 21 14.99 -14.90 1.42
N VAL A 22 15.43 -13.74 1.93
CA VAL A 22 15.13 -13.32 3.30
C VAL A 22 13.97 -12.32 3.27
N PRO A 23 12.81 -12.66 3.87
CA PRO A 23 11.67 -11.76 3.91
C PRO A 23 11.97 -10.54 4.81
N GLY A 24 11.48 -9.37 4.39
CA GLY A 24 11.66 -8.10 5.11
C GLY A 24 12.34 -7.00 4.28
N GLY A 25 12.34 -5.78 4.82
CA GLY A 25 12.94 -4.61 4.19
C GLY A 25 12.42 -4.36 2.77
N ARG A 26 13.35 -4.18 1.81
CA ARG A 26 13.03 -4.04 0.37
C ARG A 26 12.90 -5.38 -0.38
N GLY A 27 13.01 -6.52 0.31
CA GLY A 27 12.97 -7.84 -0.32
C GLY A 27 14.12 -8.13 -1.30
N LEU A 28 15.29 -7.51 -1.10
CA LEU A 28 16.47 -7.68 -1.95
C LEU A 28 17.59 -8.50 -1.28
N CYS A 29 17.35 -9.04 -0.09
CA CYS A 29 18.33 -9.77 0.71
C CYS A 29 18.23 -11.27 0.49
N TYR A 30 19.37 -11.95 0.42
CA TYR A 30 19.46 -13.40 0.20
C TYR A 30 20.44 -14.04 1.19
N ARG A 31 20.06 -15.16 1.81
CA ARG A 31 20.93 -15.97 2.68
C ARG A 31 21.40 -17.22 1.95
N THR A 32 22.66 -17.59 2.08
CA THR A 32 23.14 -18.92 1.66
C THR A 32 22.82 -19.98 2.72
N SER A 33 22.93 -21.26 2.35
CA SER A 33 22.90 -22.38 3.31
C SER A 33 24.03 -22.33 4.35
N GLN A 34 25.09 -21.54 4.11
CA GLN A 34 26.22 -21.34 5.02
C GLN A 34 25.99 -20.21 6.04
N GLY A 35 24.84 -19.53 6.01
CA GLY A 35 24.52 -18.41 6.91
C GLY A 35 25.08 -17.05 6.47
N ILE A 36 25.55 -16.93 5.23
CA ILE A 36 26.00 -15.66 4.65
C ILE A 36 24.80 -14.89 4.11
N LEU A 37 24.55 -13.69 4.62
CA LEU A 37 23.52 -12.75 4.18
C LEU A 37 24.11 -11.75 3.18
N LEU A 38 23.60 -11.76 1.95
CA LEU A 38 23.93 -10.85 0.86
C LEU A 38 22.86 -9.76 0.75
N ARG A 39 23.27 -8.49 0.71
CA ARG A 39 22.38 -7.34 0.47
C ARG A 39 23.02 -6.33 -0.50
N PRO A 40 22.22 -5.66 -1.36
CA PRO A 40 22.71 -4.56 -2.18
C PRO A 40 23.24 -3.38 -1.34
N SER A 41 24.11 -2.59 -1.95
CA SER A 41 24.63 -1.33 -1.43
C SER A 41 23.97 -0.16 -2.19
N ASP A 42 23.34 0.78 -1.46
CA ASP A 42 22.84 2.02 -2.05
C ASP A 42 23.93 3.10 -2.19
N ASP A 43 24.91 3.07 -1.28
CA ASP A 43 26.12 3.90 -1.29
C ASP A 43 27.27 3.05 -0.73
N ASP A 44 28.23 2.73 -1.60
CA ASP A 44 29.37 1.89 -1.28
C ASP A 44 30.24 2.49 -0.15
N LYS A 45 30.33 3.83 -0.03
CA LYS A 45 31.15 4.48 1.00
C LYS A 45 30.49 4.42 2.37
N GLU A 46 29.17 4.61 2.43
CA GLU A 46 28.40 4.40 3.67
C GLU A 46 28.46 2.92 4.07
N SER A 47 28.37 2.00 3.11
CA SER A 47 28.43 0.55 3.34
C SER A 47 29.79 0.06 3.87
N GLU A 48 30.90 0.48 3.26
CA GLU A 48 32.27 0.19 3.74
C GLU A 48 32.50 0.76 5.15
N TYR A 49 31.95 1.95 5.44
CA TYR A 49 32.05 2.57 6.76
C TYR A 49 31.25 1.81 7.83
N ILE A 50 30.00 1.42 7.53
CA ILE A 50 29.17 0.62 8.45
C ILE A 50 29.82 -0.74 8.71
N ALA A 51 30.37 -1.41 7.69
CA ALA A 51 31.10 -2.66 7.88
C ALA A 51 32.31 -2.48 8.80
N THR A 52 33.14 -1.47 8.55
CA THR A 52 34.28 -1.16 9.42
C THR A 52 33.84 -0.87 10.87
N LEU A 53 32.75 -0.11 11.06
CA LEU A 53 32.18 0.18 12.37
C LEU A 53 31.68 -1.10 13.08
N CYS A 54 30.92 -1.95 12.40
CA CYS A 54 30.45 -3.23 12.95
C CYS A 54 31.62 -4.14 13.38
N LYS A 55 32.69 -4.20 12.59
CA LYS A 55 33.90 -4.94 12.96
C LYS A 55 34.51 -4.39 14.26
N SER A 56 34.71 -3.07 14.37
CA SER A 56 35.26 -2.48 15.58
C SER A 56 34.33 -2.59 16.80
N LEU A 57 33.01 -2.59 16.61
CA LEU A 57 32.05 -2.88 17.68
C LEU A 57 32.17 -4.33 18.18
N LEU A 58 32.36 -5.31 17.28
CA LEU A 58 32.59 -6.71 17.67
C LEU A 58 33.89 -6.90 18.47
N GLU A 59 34.92 -6.12 18.18
CA GLU A 59 36.19 -6.13 18.94
C GLU A 59 36.01 -5.62 20.39
N LEU A 60 34.96 -4.85 20.69
CA LEU A 60 34.61 -4.44 22.06
C LEU A 60 33.88 -5.53 22.88
N HIS A 61 33.45 -6.63 22.25
CA HIS A 61 32.72 -7.73 22.89
C HIS A 61 31.47 -7.28 23.69
N PRO A 62 30.50 -6.61 23.05
CA PRO A 62 29.32 -6.07 23.73
C PRO A 62 28.43 -7.14 24.38
N SER A 63 27.92 -6.84 25.58
CA SER A 63 27.05 -7.73 26.35
C SER A 63 25.55 -7.50 26.14
N ASP A 64 25.15 -6.24 25.90
CA ASP A 64 23.73 -5.83 25.86
C ASP A 64 23.15 -5.81 24.44
N TYR A 65 23.96 -6.05 23.41
CA TYR A 65 23.55 -6.10 22.01
C TYR A 65 24.52 -6.97 21.18
N ARG A 66 24.06 -7.42 20.01
CA ARG A 66 24.88 -8.02 18.93
C ARG A 66 24.83 -7.11 17.70
N VAL A 67 25.83 -7.21 16.83
CA VAL A 67 25.83 -6.63 15.46
C VAL A 67 26.32 -7.69 14.47
N PRO A 68 25.85 -7.71 13.21
CA PRO A 68 26.28 -8.71 12.24
C PRO A 68 27.74 -8.51 11.86
N ARG A 69 28.51 -9.59 11.81
CA ARG A 69 29.90 -9.56 11.32
C ARG A 69 29.92 -9.29 9.81
N PRO A 70 30.62 -8.26 9.34
CA PRO A 70 30.81 -8.05 7.90
C PRO A 70 31.78 -9.08 7.33
N ILE A 71 31.53 -9.53 6.10
CA ILE A 71 32.38 -10.48 5.38
C ILE A 71 33.20 -9.71 4.34
N GLN A 72 34.50 -9.96 4.29
CA GLN A 72 35.42 -9.29 3.38
C GLN A 72 35.34 -9.88 1.98
N ALA A 73 35.46 -9.04 0.95
CA ALA A 73 35.55 -9.51 -0.43
C ALA A 73 36.95 -10.10 -0.71
N SER A 74 37.00 -11.30 -1.28
CA SER A 74 38.23 -12.04 -1.62
C SER A 74 39.11 -11.30 -2.64
N GLU A 75 38.49 -10.46 -3.50
CA GLU A 75 39.20 -9.58 -4.45
C GLU A 75 40.08 -8.52 -3.77
N SER A 76 39.83 -8.18 -2.49
CA SER A 76 40.67 -7.24 -1.72
C SER A 76 40.48 -7.38 -0.21
N PRO A 77 41.52 -7.73 0.58
CA PRO A 77 41.43 -8.00 2.03
C PRO A 77 41.12 -6.77 2.92
N VAL A 78 40.72 -5.65 2.31
CA VAL A 78 40.40 -4.37 2.97
C VAL A 78 39.06 -3.80 2.49
N ARG A 79 38.24 -4.56 1.75
CA ARG A 79 36.92 -4.14 1.27
C ARG A 79 35.81 -5.08 1.71
N TYR A 80 34.64 -4.50 1.95
CA TYR A 80 33.39 -5.18 2.29
C TYR A 80 32.32 -5.02 1.20
N VAL A 81 32.57 -4.19 0.17
CA VAL A 81 31.69 -4.03 -1.00
C VAL A 81 32.34 -4.63 -2.26
N CYS A 82 31.56 -5.43 -3.02
CA CYS A 82 31.91 -5.93 -4.34
C CYS A 82 30.73 -5.71 -5.31
N ASP A 83 30.97 -5.06 -6.45
CA ASP A 83 29.97 -4.79 -7.52
C ASP A 83 28.58 -4.30 -7.01
N GLY A 84 28.56 -3.43 -6.00
CA GLY A 84 27.33 -2.88 -5.40
C GLY A 84 26.62 -3.82 -4.43
N TRP A 85 27.32 -4.83 -3.88
CA TRP A 85 26.81 -5.78 -2.89
C TRP A 85 27.70 -5.86 -1.65
N THR A 86 27.11 -6.20 -0.51
CA THR A 86 27.79 -6.50 0.75
C THR A 86 27.36 -7.86 1.30
N ALA A 87 28.27 -8.52 2.02
CA ALA A 87 27.99 -9.79 2.71
C ALA A 87 28.19 -9.67 4.23
N TRP A 88 27.34 -10.37 4.98
CA TRP A 88 27.24 -10.30 6.43
C TRP A 88 26.97 -11.68 7.03
N GLU A 89 27.35 -11.88 8.28
CA GLU A 89 26.82 -12.95 9.13
C GLU A 89 25.32 -12.75 9.32
N TYR A 90 24.53 -13.77 9.01
CA TYR A 90 23.12 -13.79 9.35
C TYR A 90 22.94 -14.02 10.86
N LEU A 91 22.20 -13.13 11.52
CA LEU A 91 21.89 -13.27 12.94
C LEU A 91 20.45 -13.77 13.13
N GLU A 92 20.31 -14.84 13.90
CA GLU A 92 18.99 -15.37 14.29
C GLU A 92 18.28 -14.44 15.29
N GLY A 93 16.94 -14.42 15.19
CA GLY A 93 16.01 -13.64 16.00
C GLY A 93 14.78 -13.15 15.21
N LYS A 94 13.81 -12.54 15.91
CA LYS A 94 12.56 -12.00 15.32
C LYS A 94 12.45 -10.49 15.58
N ALA A 95 11.98 -9.72 14.60
CA ALA A 95 11.79 -8.27 14.71
C ALA A 95 10.49 -7.91 15.47
N THR A 96 10.44 -8.25 16.77
CA THR A 96 9.25 -8.09 17.63
C THR A 96 9.51 -7.13 18.80
N PRO A 97 9.49 -5.80 18.57
CA PRO A 97 9.75 -4.80 19.61
C PRO A 97 8.66 -4.75 20.70
N GLN A 98 7.41 -5.10 20.38
CA GLN A 98 6.31 -5.17 21.35
C GLN A 98 6.67 -6.07 22.54
N GLY A 99 6.43 -5.59 23.75
CA GLY A 99 6.80 -6.28 24.99
C GLY A 99 8.30 -6.30 25.32
N ASN A 100 9.19 -5.87 24.42
CA ASN A 100 10.65 -5.90 24.58
C ASN A 100 11.30 -4.50 24.65
N PHE A 101 10.51 -3.43 24.81
CA PHE A 101 10.99 -2.04 24.81
C PHE A 101 12.05 -1.73 25.88
N ASP A 102 12.05 -2.39 27.03
CA ASP A 102 13.08 -2.21 28.06
C ASP A 102 14.43 -2.80 27.63
N ILE A 103 14.41 -3.95 26.95
CA ILE A 103 15.57 -4.59 26.32
C ILE A 103 16.09 -3.70 25.17
N LEU A 104 15.18 -3.23 24.30
CA LEU A 104 15.49 -2.34 23.18
C LEU A 104 16.16 -1.03 23.65
N MET A 105 15.62 -0.39 24.69
CA MET A 105 16.19 0.82 25.28
C MET A 105 17.57 0.58 25.93
N ARG A 106 17.79 -0.58 26.56
CA ARG A 106 19.13 -0.96 27.08
C ARG A 106 20.13 -1.13 25.93
N ALA A 107 19.76 -1.89 24.90
CA ALA A 107 20.61 -2.15 23.73
C ALA A 107 20.96 -0.86 22.98
N CYS A 108 19.98 0.03 22.76
CA CYS A 108 20.15 1.37 22.19
C CYS A 108 21.24 2.15 22.95
N ARG A 109 21.10 2.29 24.26
CA ARG A 109 22.04 3.04 25.11
C ARG A 109 23.44 2.44 25.12
N ALA A 110 23.56 1.12 25.19
CA ALA A 110 24.85 0.43 25.14
C ALA A 110 25.56 0.64 23.80
N PHE A 111 24.86 0.40 22.69
CA PHE A 111 25.36 0.59 21.33
C PHE A 111 25.82 2.03 21.05
N HIS A 112 25.03 3.04 21.44
CA HIS A 112 25.44 4.44 21.29
C HIS A 112 26.56 4.87 22.23
N SER A 113 26.72 4.23 23.40
CA SER A 113 27.86 4.45 24.30
C SER A 113 29.18 3.95 23.68
N ASP A 114 29.15 2.80 23.02
CA ASP A 114 30.32 2.24 22.33
C ASP A 114 30.66 3.00 21.04
N ILE A 115 29.64 3.38 20.24
CA ILE A 115 29.85 4.20 19.03
C ILE A 115 30.54 5.54 19.37
N MET A 116 30.19 6.19 20.48
CA MET A 116 30.86 7.43 20.93
C MET A 116 32.38 7.27 21.11
N ARG A 117 32.85 6.06 21.43
CA ARG A 117 34.28 5.76 21.62
C ARG A 117 34.99 5.48 20.30
N LEU A 118 34.28 4.94 19.31
CA LEU A 118 34.82 4.54 18.01
C LEU A 118 34.73 5.65 16.94
N ALA A 119 33.69 6.48 16.98
CA ALA A 119 33.36 7.47 15.95
C ALA A 119 33.22 8.89 16.55
N ILE A 120 34.37 9.50 16.89
CA ILE A 120 34.43 10.82 17.52
C ILE A 120 34.23 12.01 16.57
N GLU A 121 34.32 11.80 15.26
CA GLU A 121 34.16 12.83 14.21
C GLU A 121 33.01 12.47 13.25
N LYS A 122 32.33 13.48 12.70
CA LYS A 122 31.24 13.29 11.72
C LYS A 122 31.79 12.72 10.40
N PRO A 123 31.36 11.53 9.95
CA PRO A 123 31.80 10.99 8.66
C PRO A 123 31.40 11.91 7.49
N LEU A 124 32.34 12.12 6.55
CA LEU A 124 32.16 13.08 5.46
C LEU A 124 30.94 12.77 4.57
N PHE A 125 30.62 11.49 4.36
CA PHE A 125 29.48 11.08 3.54
C PHE A 125 28.14 11.57 4.10
N LEU A 126 27.97 11.68 5.42
CA LEU A 126 26.76 12.25 6.04
C LEU A 126 26.56 13.74 5.75
N SER A 127 27.57 14.43 5.21
CA SER A 127 27.47 15.82 4.76
C SER A 127 27.25 15.93 3.24
N THR A 128 27.39 14.84 2.48
CA THR A 128 27.17 14.79 1.03
C THR A 128 25.98 13.93 0.61
N ARG A 129 25.42 13.11 1.51
CA ARG A 129 24.29 12.22 1.26
C ARG A 129 23.02 13.02 0.90
N GLN A 130 22.53 12.84 -0.32
CA GLN A 130 21.31 13.49 -0.81
C GLN A 130 20.18 12.47 -0.91
N ASN A 131 19.31 12.44 0.11
CA ASN A 131 18.07 11.68 0.08
C ASN A 131 16.98 12.37 0.93
N ARG A 132 15.71 12.02 0.68
CA ARG A 132 14.53 12.63 1.35
C ARG A 132 14.61 12.60 2.89
N PHE A 133 15.22 11.56 3.46
CA PHE A 133 15.34 11.38 4.91
C PHE A 133 16.44 12.21 5.55
N THR A 134 17.47 12.58 4.78
CA THR A 134 18.52 13.54 5.16
C THR A 134 17.98 14.96 5.01
N GLU A 135 17.22 15.24 3.95
CA GLU A 135 16.53 16.53 3.77
C GLU A 135 15.55 16.83 4.91
N ALA A 136 14.70 15.86 5.29
CA ALA A 136 13.82 15.99 6.45
C ALA A 136 14.60 16.18 7.77
N ASP A 137 15.74 15.50 7.93
CA ASP A 137 16.62 15.66 9.10
C ASP A 137 17.15 17.09 9.23
N LEU A 138 17.69 17.66 8.15
CA LEU A 138 18.20 19.02 8.12
C LEU A 138 17.08 20.04 8.44
N VAL A 139 15.85 19.79 7.99
CA VAL A 139 14.69 20.66 8.30
C VAL A 139 14.28 20.57 9.76
N THR A 140 14.14 19.35 10.28
CA THR A 140 13.79 19.10 11.68
C THR A 140 14.77 19.78 12.64
N TRP A 141 16.06 19.73 12.33
CA TRP A 141 17.14 20.33 13.13
C TRP A 141 17.47 21.80 12.76
N GLU A 142 16.65 22.45 11.92
CA GLU A 142 16.79 23.85 11.49
C GLU A 142 18.08 24.19 10.72
N GLU A 143 18.87 23.17 10.36
CA GLU A 143 20.07 23.25 9.52
C GLU A 143 19.73 23.60 8.06
N LYS A 144 18.48 23.31 7.64
CA LYS A 144 17.88 23.72 6.36
C LYS A 144 16.46 24.20 6.59
N LYS A 145 15.94 25.14 5.80
CA LYS A 145 14.54 25.56 5.91
C LYS A 145 13.68 24.66 5.03
N LEU A 146 12.47 24.32 5.49
CA LEU A 146 11.50 23.52 4.71
C LEU A 146 11.22 24.10 3.31
N GLN A 147 11.24 25.43 3.18
CA GLN A 147 11.09 26.14 1.90
C GLN A 147 12.25 25.96 0.91
N ASP A 148 13.41 25.51 1.39
CA ASP A 148 14.65 25.36 0.62
C ASP A 148 14.90 23.90 0.20
N VAL A 149 13.97 22.98 0.51
CA VAL A 149 13.97 21.58 0.06
C VAL A 149 13.27 21.46 -1.30
N GLU A 150 13.77 20.59 -2.18
CA GLU A 150 13.33 20.45 -3.59
C GLU A 150 12.36 19.27 -3.82
N GLU A 151 11.49 19.36 -4.84
CA GLU A 151 10.53 18.35 -5.37
C GLU A 151 9.40 17.82 -4.49
N VAL A 152 9.65 17.80 -3.19
CA VAL A 152 8.84 18.43 -2.16
C VAL A 152 7.82 19.41 -2.88
N ASN A 153 6.53 19.03 -2.90
CA ASN A 153 5.32 19.54 -3.65
C ASN A 153 4.51 20.77 -3.05
N SER A 154 3.19 20.69 -2.73
CA SER A 154 2.41 21.70 -1.93
C SER A 154 1.17 21.22 -1.15
N ASP A 155 0.41 20.25 -1.66
CA ASP A 155 -0.98 20.03 -1.17
C ASP A 155 -1.02 19.16 0.09
N VAL A 156 -0.16 18.15 0.16
CA VAL A 156 0.17 17.44 1.41
C VAL A 156 0.63 18.41 2.49
N MET A 157 1.41 19.45 2.16
CA MET A 157 1.77 20.47 3.16
C MET A 157 0.57 21.26 3.62
N ALA A 158 -0.39 21.58 2.76
CA ALA A 158 -1.57 22.33 3.19
C ALA A 158 -2.36 21.51 4.22
N THR A 159 -2.50 20.20 3.99
CA THR A 159 -3.15 19.26 4.93
C THR A 159 -2.41 19.15 6.26
N ILE A 160 -1.09 18.96 6.26
CA ILE A 160 -0.33 18.78 7.51
C ILE A 160 0.09 20.10 8.18
N ARG A 161 -0.04 21.26 7.50
CA ARG A 161 0.40 22.57 8.02
C ARG A 161 -0.15 22.88 9.42
N PRO A 162 -1.45 22.72 9.72
CA PRO A 162 -1.97 23.09 11.04
C PRO A 162 -1.38 22.24 12.17
N ILE A 163 -1.16 20.94 11.91
CA ILE A 163 -0.58 20.00 12.87
C ILE A 163 0.92 20.29 13.06
N LEU A 164 1.63 20.56 11.96
CA LEU A 164 3.05 20.92 11.99
C LEU A 164 3.26 22.26 12.72
N ASP A 165 2.40 23.26 12.49
CA ASP A 165 2.51 24.56 13.16
C ASP A 165 2.21 24.41 14.67
N GLN A 166 1.24 23.60 15.08
CA GLN A 166 1.03 23.23 16.50
C GLN A 166 2.25 22.53 17.12
N LEU A 167 2.88 21.59 16.40
CA LEU A 167 4.11 20.94 16.86
C LEU A 167 5.26 21.93 17.01
N LEU A 168 5.39 22.89 16.08
CA LEU A 168 6.40 23.95 16.13
C LEU A 168 6.16 24.93 17.29
N GLU A 169 4.91 25.22 17.67
CA GLU A 169 4.59 26.02 18.87
C GLU A 169 4.99 25.31 20.17
N LEU A 170 4.90 23.97 20.21
CA LEU A 170 5.35 23.14 21.34
C LEU A 170 6.88 22.97 21.41
N ARG A 171 7.60 23.27 20.33
CA ARG A 171 9.07 23.23 20.32
C ARG A 171 9.64 24.42 21.11
N GLN A 172 10.63 24.11 21.93
CA GLN A 172 11.32 25.05 22.81
C GLN A 172 12.83 24.78 22.74
N PRO A 173 13.68 25.81 22.84
CA PRO A 173 15.12 25.61 22.79
C PRO A 173 15.61 24.67 23.90
N PHE A 174 16.66 23.91 23.62
CA PHE A 174 17.32 23.11 24.64
C PHE A 174 17.92 24.03 25.72
N ARG A 175 17.72 23.68 27.00
CA ARG A 175 18.21 24.48 28.14
C ARG A 175 19.72 24.34 28.38
N GLN A 176 20.35 23.37 27.70
CA GLN A 176 21.75 22.99 27.82
C GLN A 176 22.24 22.60 26.42
N GLU A 177 23.53 22.78 26.18
CA GLU A 177 24.17 22.28 24.96
C GLU A 177 24.17 20.74 24.96
N ILE A 178 23.84 20.14 23.82
CA ILE A 178 23.77 18.68 23.67
C ILE A 178 24.81 18.27 22.63
N LYS A 179 25.67 17.33 23.00
CA LYS A 179 26.72 16.85 22.11
C LYS A 179 26.14 15.89 21.07
N ASN A 180 26.28 16.24 19.80
CA ASN A 180 26.00 15.31 18.69
C ASN A 180 27.10 14.25 18.58
N GLN A 181 26.69 13.04 18.23
CA GLN A 181 27.55 11.91 17.92
C GLN A 181 26.96 11.11 16.75
N LEU A 182 27.64 10.05 16.34
CA LEU A 182 27.07 9.09 15.40
C LEU A 182 25.97 8.26 16.11
N ILE A 183 24.80 8.15 15.49
CA ILE A 183 23.67 7.33 15.97
C ILE A 183 23.06 6.51 14.83
N HIS A 184 22.35 5.45 15.20
CA HIS A 184 21.40 4.78 14.32
C HIS A 184 20.02 5.41 14.51
N GLY A 185 19.42 5.92 13.44
CA GLY A 185 18.16 6.68 13.48
C GLY A 185 16.94 5.92 12.93
N ASP A 186 16.91 4.59 13.06
CA ASP A 186 15.81 3.72 12.60
C ASP A 186 15.85 2.38 13.36
N LEU A 187 15.93 2.42 14.70
CA LEU A 187 16.19 1.22 15.50
C LEU A 187 14.97 0.31 15.70
N THR A 188 13.76 0.86 15.69
CA THR A 188 12.56 0.17 16.22
C THR A 188 12.21 -1.11 15.45
N GLY A 189 12.33 -1.08 14.11
CA GLY A 189 12.12 -2.25 13.25
C GLY A 189 13.39 -3.07 12.96
N ASN A 190 14.57 -2.54 13.27
CA ASN A 190 15.87 -3.10 12.87
C ASN A 190 16.62 -3.76 14.04
N VAL A 191 15.89 -4.33 14.99
CA VAL A 191 16.42 -5.12 16.11
C VAL A 191 15.75 -6.48 16.18
N LEU A 192 16.56 -7.54 16.11
CA LEU A 192 16.11 -8.93 16.22
C LEU A 192 16.24 -9.42 17.66
N PHE A 193 15.14 -9.91 18.22
CA PHE A 193 15.09 -10.52 19.56
C PHE A 193 15.15 -12.04 19.43
N ASP A 194 16.09 -12.65 20.15
CA ASP A 194 16.28 -14.10 20.21
C ASP A 194 16.00 -14.59 21.64
N THR A 195 14.73 -14.46 22.02
CA THR A 195 14.23 -14.81 23.35
C THR A 195 14.25 -16.32 23.61
N GLU A 196 14.21 -17.14 22.56
CA GLU A 196 14.23 -18.60 22.63
C GLU A 196 15.60 -19.12 23.10
N ASN A 197 16.71 -18.53 22.63
CA ASN A 197 18.07 -18.88 23.07
C ASN A 197 18.63 -17.96 24.16
N GLY A 198 17.90 -16.89 24.52
CA GLY A 198 18.33 -15.90 25.52
C GLY A 198 19.51 -15.02 25.06
N ASN A 199 19.76 -14.92 23.75
CA ASN A 199 20.84 -14.10 23.21
C ASN A 199 20.50 -12.60 23.29
N PRO A 200 21.50 -11.71 23.45
CA PRO A 200 21.28 -10.27 23.41
C PRO A 200 20.64 -9.84 22.06
N PRO A 201 19.86 -8.74 22.04
CA PRO A 201 19.21 -8.25 20.84
C PRO A 201 20.23 -7.90 19.75
N ALA A 202 19.97 -8.33 18.52
CA ALA A 202 20.85 -8.05 17.37
C ALA A 202 20.40 -6.80 16.61
N ILE A 203 21.25 -5.79 16.56
CA ILE A 203 21.05 -4.55 15.80
C ILE A 203 21.51 -4.80 14.36
N ILE A 204 20.58 -4.67 13.41
CA ILE A 204 20.82 -4.86 11.96
C ILE A 204 20.56 -3.54 11.20
N ASP A 205 20.76 -3.53 9.89
CA ASP A 205 20.40 -2.43 8.96
C ASP A 205 20.64 -0.98 9.46
N ILE A 206 21.82 -0.80 10.07
CA ILE A 206 22.28 0.43 10.71
C ILE A 206 22.21 1.63 9.75
N THR A 207 21.27 2.53 10.01
CA THR A 207 21.05 3.78 9.26
C THR A 207 21.60 4.98 10.04
N LEU A 208 22.67 5.58 9.54
CA LEU A 208 23.50 6.54 10.29
C LEU A 208 23.04 8.00 10.22
N TYR A 209 23.09 8.69 11.36
CA TYR A 209 22.88 10.14 11.53
C TYR A 209 23.87 10.76 12.53
N TRP A 210 24.02 12.09 12.52
CA TRP A 210 24.90 12.82 13.44
C TRP A 210 24.11 13.73 14.40
N ARG A 211 23.60 13.15 15.49
CA ARG A 211 22.60 13.73 16.41
C ARG A 211 22.88 13.27 17.86
N PRO A 212 22.15 13.76 18.88
CA PRO A 212 22.33 13.30 20.26
C PRO A 212 22.00 11.81 20.41
N ALA A 213 22.65 11.11 21.35
CA ALA A 213 22.37 9.69 21.62
C ALA A 213 20.90 9.46 22.00
N GLU A 214 20.36 10.32 22.86
CA GLU A 214 18.98 10.28 23.35
C GLU A 214 17.94 10.56 22.25
N TYR A 215 18.35 11.03 21.07
CA TYR A 215 17.45 11.16 19.92
C TYR A 215 17.06 9.78 19.34
N ALA A 216 17.95 8.80 19.41
CA ALA A 216 17.63 7.44 18.98
C ALA A 216 16.60 6.77 19.90
N GLU A 217 16.69 7.03 21.21
CA GLU A 217 15.62 6.66 22.16
C GLU A 217 14.29 7.38 21.85
N ALA A 218 14.35 8.65 21.44
CA ALA A 218 13.16 9.42 21.05
C ALA A 218 12.48 8.90 19.77
N ILE A 219 13.24 8.29 18.85
CA ILE A 219 12.71 7.60 17.67
C ILE A 219 11.98 6.32 18.09
N ILE A 220 12.59 5.49 18.93
CA ILE A 220 11.96 4.26 19.48
C ILE A 220 10.61 4.57 20.15
N VAL A 221 10.53 5.68 20.88
CA VAL A 221 9.29 6.13 21.55
C VAL A 221 8.25 6.63 20.54
N ALA A 222 8.65 7.43 19.56
CA ALA A 222 7.73 7.91 18.53
C ALA A 222 7.15 6.76 17.71
N ASP A 223 7.99 5.81 17.29
CA ASP A 223 7.55 4.64 16.54
C ASP A 223 6.64 3.73 17.37
N GLY A 224 6.97 3.50 18.65
CA GLY A 224 6.11 2.74 19.56
C GLY A 224 4.70 3.34 19.71
N LEU A 225 4.61 4.66 19.83
CA LEU A 225 3.34 5.39 19.95
C LEU A 225 2.55 5.46 18.63
N ILE A 226 3.23 5.59 17.48
CA ILE A 226 2.58 5.79 16.17
C ILE A 226 2.22 4.47 15.50
N TRP A 227 3.12 3.49 15.51
CA TRP A 227 3.01 2.26 14.71
C TRP A 227 2.68 1.01 15.52
N LEU A 228 3.00 1.00 16.82
CA LEU A 228 2.92 -0.19 17.67
C LEU A 228 1.84 -0.07 18.78
N ASN A 229 1.09 1.03 18.78
CA ASN A 229 -0.03 1.32 19.70
C ASN A 229 0.35 1.21 21.20
N GLU A 230 1.60 1.51 21.54
CA GLU A 230 2.08 1.53 22.93
C GLU A 230 1.51 2.71 23.72
N ASP A 231 1.49 2.57 25.05
CA ASP A 231 0.89 3.56 25.94
C ASP A 231 1.90 4.52 26.59
N ARG A 232 1.41 5.33 27.54
CA ARG A 232 2.20 6.32 28.28
C ARG A 232 3.38 5.73 29.06
N LYS A 233 3.40 4.43 29.36
CA LYS A 233 4.52 3.74 30.02
C LYS A 233 5.82 3.85 29.22
N LEU A 234 5.75 3.89 27.88
CA LEU A 234 6.92 4.11 27.02
C LEU A 234 7.48 5.54 27.16
N LEU A 235 6.59 6.54 27.28
CA LEU A 235 6.96 7.93 27.60
C LEU A 235 7.56 8.07 29.00
N GLU A 236 7.11 7.27 29.96
CA GLU A 236 7.67 7.25 31.33
C GLU A 236 9.05 6.58 31.36
N MET A 237 9.25 5.50 30.61
CA MET A 237 10.54 4.82 30.44
C MET A 237 11.59 5.70 29.74
N PHE A 238 11.16 6.49 28.75
CA PHE A 238 11.99 7.53 28.14
C PHE A 238 12.16 8.74 29.06
N GLY A 239 11.13 9.14 29.79
CA GLY A 239 11.19 10.19 30.81
C GLY A 239 10.88 11.60 30.27
N THR A 240 10.12 12.36 31.07
CA THR A 240 9.46 13.62 30.66
C THR A 240 10.28 14.88 30.94
N GLY A 241 11.61 14.77 31.00
CA GLY A 241 12.50 15.93 31.19
C GLY A 241 12.53 16.84 29.95
N HIS A 242 12.72 18.15 30.13
CA HIS A 242 12.68 19.15 29.05
C HIS A 242 13.45 18.72 27.79
N THR A 243 14.71 18.31 27.95
CA THR A 243 15.55 17.85 26.84
C THR A 243 14.94 16.69 26.08
N ARG A 244 14.45 15.67 26.78
CA ARG A 244 13.86 14.46 26.16
C ARG A 244 12.54 14.76 25.45
N VAL A 245 11.68 15.58 26.05
CA VAL A 245 10.45 16.06 25.39
C VAL A 245 10.77 16.84 24.12
N GLN A 246 11.82 17.68 24.12
CA GLN A 246 12.23 18.45 22.95
C GLN A 246 12.95 17.63 21.87
N LEU A 247 13.55 16.49 22.23
CA LEU A 247 14.03 15.50 21.25
C LEU A 247 12.84 14.75 20.60
N LEU A 248 11.83 14.38 21.37
CA LEU A 248 10.63 13.72 20.88
C LEU A 248 9.79 14.61 19.94
N SER A 249 9.64 15.91 20.26
CA SER A 249 9.00 16.89 19.38
C SER A 249 9.84 17.28 18.15
N SER A 250 11.11 16.86 18.13
CA SER A 250 12.02 16.98 16.98
C SER A 250 12.08 15.69 16.16
N ASN A 251 11.01 14.90 16.08
CA ASN A 251 10.90 13.79 15.13
C ASN A 251 10.44 14.26 13.73
N LYS A 252 10.72 13.46 12.70
CA LYS A 252 10.59 13.87 11.29
C LYS A 252 9.15 13.75 10.78
N MET A 253 8.70 14.76 10.03
CA MET A 253 7.52 14.67 9.15
C MET A 253 7.94 15.00 7.70
N VAL A 254 7.37 14.29 6.73
CA VAL A 254 7.69 14.42 5.30
C VAL A 254 6.90 15.62 4.70
N GLY A 255 7.55 16.54 3.96
CA GLY A 255 6.95 17.85 3.61
C GLY A 255 7.46 18.59 2.35
N VAL A 256 6.83 19.74 1.99
CA VAL A 256 6.63 20.31 0.59
C VAL A 256 6.56 21.93 0.43
N PRO A 257 6.98 22.70 -0.64
CA PRO A 257 7.08 24.20 -0.67
C PRO A 257 6.67 25.13 -1.89
N SER A 258 7.23 25.03 -3.14
CA SER A 258 7.09 25.91 -4.38
C SER A 258 7.78 27.32 -4.47
N SER A 259 7.95 27.96 -5.67
CA SER A 259 8.72 29.23 -5.92
C SER A 259 7.93 30.49 -6.43
N ARG A 260 8.57 31.70 -6.48
CA ARG A 260 7.89 33.04 -6.61
C ARG A 260 8.52 34.14 -7.53
N GLY A 261 9.20 33.82 -8.63
CA GLY A 261 9.89 34.82 -9.49
C GLY A 261 9.10 35.41 -10.68
N CYS A 262 9.34 36.67 -11.06
CA CYS A 262 8.65 37.34 -12.19
C CYS A 262 9.08 36.85 -13.60
N ASN A 263 8.21 37.05 -14.60
CA ASN A 263 8.41 36.53 -15.96
C ASN A 263 9.70 37.01 -16.64
N SER A 264 9.98 38.33 -16.71
CA SER A 264 11.21 38.85 -17.37
C SER A 264 12.48 38.34 -16.67
N CYS A 265 12.52 38.38 -15.33
CA CYS A 265 13.71 37.93 -14.60
C CYS A 265 13.92 36.41 -14.74
N ARG A 266 12.85 35.60 -14.71
CA ARG A 266 12.93 34.15 -14.96
C ARG A 266 13.37 33.84 -16.40
N LYS A 267 12.80 34.51 -17.41
CA LYS A 267 13.17 34.35 -18.82
C LYS A 267 14.64 34.72 -19.08
N ALA A 268 15.15 35.73 -18.37
CA ALA A 268 16.57 36.13 -18.41
C ALA A 268 17.51 35.32 -17.50
N LYS A 269 17.00 34.32 -16.75
CA LYS A 269 17.73 33.56 -15.72
C LYS A 269 18.47 34.48 -14.70
N LYS A 270 17.83 35.57 -14.26
CA LYS A 270 18.37 36.51 -13.24
C LYS A 270 17.46 36.54 -12.01
N ARG A 271 18.07 36.70 -10.82
CA ARG A 271 17.36 36.78 -9.53
C ARG A 271 16.35 37.94 -9.55
N CYS A 272 15.10 37.65 -9.25
CA CYS A 272 14.04 38.65 -9.10
C CYS A 272 14.04 39.19 -7.67
N ASP A 273 14.00 40.52 -7.52
CA ASP A 273 13.92 41.22 -6.23
C ASP A 273 12.49 41.31 -5.68
N GLN A 274 11.50 40.76 -6.39
CA GLN A 274 10.10 40.55 -5.97
C GLN A 274 9.31 41.81 -5.54
N LYS A 275 9.89 43.02 -5.66
CA LYS A 275 9.21 44.29 -5.38
C LYS A 275 7.97 44.47 -6.26
N GLN A 276 6.93 45.06 -5.66
CA GLN A 276 5.65 45.35 -6.30
C GLN A 276 5.55 46.84 -6.68
N PRO A 277 4.79 47.20 -7.73
CA PRO A 277 4.15 46.32 -8.71
C PRO A 277 5.13 45.81 -9.80
N LYS A 278 6.32 46.43 -9.90
CA LYS A 278 7.39 46.00 -10.82
C LYS A 278 8.68 45.79 -10.04
N CYS A 279 9.41 44.74 -10.37
CA CYS A 279 10.71 44.45 -9.78
C CYS A 279 11.77 45.44 -10.29
N GLY A 280 12.75 45.81 -9.46
CA GLY A 280 13.72 46.88 -9.75
C GLY A 280 14.61 46.62 -10.96
N ARG A 281 14.83 45.36 -11.34
CA ARG A 281 15.50 45.02 -12.61
C ARG A 281 14.65 45.40 -13.82
N CYS A 282 13.34 45.15 -13.79
CA CYS A 282 12.46 45.44 -14.92
C CYS A 282 12.22 46.96 -15.05
N ILE A 283 12.10 47.67 -13.92
CA ILE A 283 12.01 49.15 -13.92
C ILE A 283 13.22 49.78 -14.64
N ARG A 284 14.44 49.34 -14.30
CA ARG A 284 15.69 49.88 -14.87
C ARG A 284 15.91 49.52 -16.35
N LEU A 285 15.34 48.43 -16.82
CA LEU A 285 15.48 47.98 -18.21
C LEU A 285 14.32 48.41 -19.12
N GLY A 286 13.24 48.99 -18.57
CA GLY A 286 12.02 49.29 -19.31
C GLY A 286 11.14 48.05 -19.61
N ASP A 287 11.53 46.87 -19.13
CA ASP A 287 10.85 45.60 -19.37
C ASP A 287 9.44 45.54 -18.75
N GLU A 288 8.55 44.80 -19.40
CA GLU A 288 7.26 44.43 -18.82
C GLU A 288 7.44 43.45 -17.64
N CYS A 289 7.05 43.88 -16.45
CA CYS A 289 7.21 43.10 -15.22
C CYS A 289 5.92 42.39 -14.83
N VAL A 290 5.71 41.19 -15.37
CA VAL A 290 4.52 40.38 -15.08
C VAL A 290 4.84 39.34 -14.01
N GLY A 291 4.15 39.40 -12.86
CA GLY A 291 4.25 38.39 -11.80
C GLY A 291 5.40 38.57 -10.80
N SER A 292 5.81 39.80 -10.51
CA SER A 292 6.70 40.05 -9.35
C SER A 292 6.00 39.58 -8.07
N GLY A 293 6.70 38.86 -7.20
CA GLY A 293 6.23 38.39 -5.88
C GLY A 293 4.97 37.49 -5.86
N THR A 294 4.32 37.24 -7.00
CA THR A 294 3.11 36.41 -7.09
C THR A 294 3.49 34.94 -7.20
N ARG A 295 2.87 34.06 -6.40
CA ARG A 295 2.96 32.61 -6.64
C ARG A 295 2.35 32.29 -8.02
N ARG A 296 3.03 31.45 -8.79
CA ARG A 296 2.61 31.06 -10.14
C ARG A 296 2.87 29.58 -10.38
N PHE A 297 1.79 28.86 -10.62
CA PHE A 297 1.85 27.50 -11.14
C PHE A 297 2.40 27.52 -12.57
N LYS A 298 3.27 26.56 -12.90
CA LYS A 298 3.75 26.35 -14.28
C LYS A 298 3.66 24.88 -14.61
N PHE A 299 2.48 24.47 -15.08
CA PHE A 299 2.32 23.19 -15.76
C PHE A 299 3.35 23.10 -16.90
N HIS A 300 4.17 22.05 -16.89
CA HIS A 300 4.90 21.65 -18.09
C HIS A 300 4.01 20.67 -18.84
N GLN A 301 3.48 21.08 -19.98
CA GLN A 301 3.19 20.10 -21.01
C GLN A 301 4.51 19.43 -21.39
N TYR A 302 4.58 18.12 -21.19
CA TYR A 302 5.65 17.30 -21.74
C TYR A 302 5.60 17.43 -23.26
N LYS A 303 6.60 18.10 -23.83
CA LYS A 303 6.89 18.00 -25.26
C LYS A 303 8.04 17.00 -25.39
N PRO A 304 7.84 15.84 -26.04
CA PRO A 304 8.96 14.97 -26.39
C PRO A 304 9.91 15.72 -27.32
N ASP A 305 11.20 15.45 -27.19
CA ASP A 305 12.24 16.12 -27.97
C ASP A 305 12.13 15.74 -29.45
N THR A 306 11.60 16.66 -30.25
CA THR A 306 11.55 16.52 -31.72
C THR A 306 12.83 17.07 -32.33
N GLN A 307 13.87 16.24 -32.39
CA GLN A 307 14.75 16.26 -33.55
C GLN A 307 14.30 15.20 -34.54
N THR A 308 13.35 15.59 -35.38
CA THR A 308 12.81 14.76 -36.45
C THR A 308 13.80 14.72 -37.62
N THR A 309 14.27 13.53 -38.01
CA THR A 309 14.47 13.25 -39.44
C THR A 309 14.19 11.78 -39.74
N GLN A 310 12.97 11.54 -40.22
CA GLN A 310 12.55 10.44 -41.10
C GLN A 310 13.39 9.15 -41.11
N LEU A 311 12.88 8.11 -40.45
CA LEU A 311 12.71 6.82 -41.11
C LEU A 311 11.28 6.34 -40.87
N ILE A 312 10.60 5.99 -41.97
CA ILE A 312 9.29 5.34 -41.93
C ILE A 312 9.50 3.98 -41.25
N THR A 313 8.94 3.80 -40.06
CA THR A 313 8.96 2.48 -39.41
C THR A 313 8.13 1.52 -40.25
N PRO A 314 8.63 0.32 -40.59
CA PRO A 314 7.83 -0.71 -41.25
C PRO A 314 6.61 -1.07 -40.40
N PRO A 315 5.55 -1.66 -40.97
CA PRO A 315 4.46 -2.22 -40.18
C PRO A 315 5.01 -3.23 -39.16
N ALA A 316 4.48 -3.19 -37.93
CA ALA A 316 4.93 -4.04 -36.84
C ALA A 316 4.91 -5.52 -37.23
N GLU A 317 5.92 -6.27 -36.79
CA GLU A 317 6.05 -7.70 -37.09
C GLU A 317 4.80 -8.46 -36.62
N THR A 318 4.26 -9.32 -37.50
CA THR A 318 3.10 -10.15 -37.17
C THR A 318 3.40 -11.07 -35.98
N PRO A 319 2.49 -11.18 -34.99
CA PRO A 319 2.70 -12.06 -33.83
C PRO A 319 3.05 -13.49 -34.23
N SER A 320 4.17 -14.01 -33.72
CA SER A 320 4.79 -15.25 -34.18
C SER A 320 4.39 -16.49 -33.36
N ASN A 321 3.72 -16.31 -32.23
CA ASN A 321 3.22 -17.39 -31.37
C ASN A 321 1.98 -16.93 -30.55
N ASP A 322 1.33 -17.86 -29.84
CA ASP A 322 0.11 -17.56 -29.07
C ASP A 322 0.34 -16.53 -27.96
N THR A 323 1.51 -16.54 -27.30
CA THR A 323 1.87 -15.57 -26.26
C THR A 323 2.00 -14.16 -26.83
N THR A 324 2.75 -13.95 -27.92
CA THR A 324 2.89 -12.64 -28.57
C THR A 324 1.55 -12.10 -29.08
N ARG A 325 0.63 -12.99 -29.52
CA ARG A 325 -0.74 -12.57 -29.85
C ARG A 325 -1.52 -12.12 -28.62
N LEU A 326 -1.46 -12.88 -27.52
CA LEU A 326 -2.11 -12.51 -26.25
C LEU A 326 -1.58 -11.18 -25.70
N THR A 327 -0.26 -10.96 -25.76
CA THR A 327 0.39 -9.71 -25.36
C THR A 327 -0.04 -8.53 -26.24
N ALA A 328 -0.13 -8.72 -27.56
CA ALA A 328 -0.62 -7.68 -28.47
C ALA A 328 -2.11 -7.37 -28.24
N GLU A 329 -2.96 -8.38 -28.02
CA GLU A 329 -4.38 -8.21 -27.68
C GLU A 329 -4.54 -7.42 -26.36
N PHE A 330 -3.72 -7.70 -25.34
CA PHE A 330 -3.73 -6.97 -24.07
C PHE A 330 -3.22 -5.53 -24.19
N ILE A 331 -2.11 -5.29 -24.90
CA ILE A 331 -1.58 -3.93 -25.13
C ILE A 331 -2.63 -3.08 -25.88
N SER A 332 -3.31 -3.65 -26.88
CA SER A 332 -4.41 -2.96 -27.58
C SER A 332 -5.64 -2.66 -26.71
N LEU A 333 -5.75 -3.31 -25.55
CA LEU A 333 -6.75 -3.02 -24.53
C LEU A 333 -6.26 -1.90 -23.59
N MET A 334 -4.95 -1.79 -23.34
CA MET A 334 -4.34 -0.73 -22.52
C MET A 334 -4.29 0.62 -23.25
N GLU A 335 -4.05 0.63 -24.56
CA GLU A 335 -3.97 1.85 -25.40
C GLU A 335 -5.34 2.55 -25.61
N ILE A 336 -6.33 2.32 -24.73
CA ILE A 336 -7.65 2.94 -24.78
C ILE A 336 -7.67 4.17 -23.87
N ASP A 337 -7.41 5.35 -24.43
CA ASP A 337 -7.45 6.65 -23.74
C ASP A 337 -8.84 7.07 -23.19
N ASP A 338 -9.88 6.25 -23.37
CA ASP A 338 -11.26 6.53 -22.95
C ASP A 338 -11.61 5.77 -21.66
N ASP A 339 -11.74 6.50 -20.56
CA ASP A 339 -11.98 6.00 -19.20
C ASP A 339 -13.28 5.20 -19.02
N ARG A 340 -14.19 5.27 -19.99
CA ARG A 340 -15.40 4.42 -20.03
C ARG A 340 -15.14 2.99 -20.48
N PHE A 341 -14.01 2.77 -21.16
CA PHE A 341 -13.68 1.51 -21.84
C PHE A 341 -12.31 0.95 -21.42
N GLY A 342 -11.47 1.75 -20.77
CA GLY A 342 -10.27 1.28 -20.07
C GLY A 342 -10.60 0.45 -18.82
N PHE A 343 -9.67 -0.45 -18.46
CA PHE A 343 -9.75 -1.32 -17.27
C PHE A 343 -8.74 -0.92 -16.19
N GLU A 344 -7.93 0.10 -16.46
CA GLU A 344 -6.90 0.64 -15.57
C GLU A 344 -7.46 1.19 -14.25
N ALA A 345 -8.75 1.51 -14.21
CA ALA A 345 -9.47 1.94 -13.00
C ALA A 345 -9.46 0.89 -11.88
N TYR A 346 -9.19 -0.38 -12.22
CA TYR A 346 -9.03 -1.47 -11.26
C TYR A 346 -7.56 -1.72 -10.84
N GLY A 347 -6.63 -0.80 -11.18
CA GLY A 347 -5.23 -0.82 -10.73
C GLY A 347 -4.22 -0.55 -11.85
N PRO A 348 -3.84 0.70 -12.14
CA PRO A 348 -3.01 1.03 -13.30
C PRO A 348 -1.59 0.42 -13.21
N TYR A 349 -1.03 0.36 -12.00
CA TYR A 349 0.29 -0.24 -11.77
C TYR A 349 0.31 -1.76 -11.97
N PHE A 350 -0.78 -2.44 -11.63
CA PHE A 350 -0.91 -3.88 -11.81
C PHE A 350 -0.92 -4.27 -13.29
N PHE A 351 -1.77 -3.61 -14.07
CA PHE A 351 -1.89 -3.93 -15.49
C PHE A 351 -0.65 -3.52 -16.32
N ALA A 352 0.13 -2.54 -15.85
CA ALA A 352 1.32 -2.06 -16.55
C ALA A 352 2.47 -3.07 -16.68
N ASP A 353 2.59 -4.07 -15.78
CA ASP A 353 3.66 -5.08 -15.83
C ASP A 353 3.22 -6.43 -16.43
N LEU A 354 1.91 -6.70 -16.47
CA LEU A 354 1.36 -7.94 -17.03
C LEU A 354 1.84 -8.28 -18.45
N PRO A 355 1.95 -7.35 -19.42
CA PRO A 355 2.48 -7.64 -20.76
C PRO A 355 3.86 -8.29 -20.76
N ARG A 356 4.74 -7.94 -19.81
CA ARG A 356 6.11 -8.49 -19.70
C ARG A 356 6.15 -9.90 -19.14
N ARG A 357 5.06 -10.34 -18.53
CA ARG A 357 4.96 -11.59 -17.75
C ARG A 357 4.17 -12.69 -18.48
N MET A 358 3.54 -12.38 -19.61
CA MET A 358 2.84 -13.38 -20.42
C MET A 358 3.82 -14.45 -20.95
N GLY A 359 3.38 -15.70 -20.96
CA GLY A 359 4.22 -16.87 -21.27
C GLY A 359 5.07 -17.37 -20.10
N SER A 360 5.15 -16.64 -18.96
CA SER A 360 5.87 -17.13 -17.77
C SER A 360 5.08 -18.14 -16.94
N ASN A 361 3.75 -18.08 -16.99
CA ASN A 361 2.88 -18.97 -16.23
C ASN A 361 1.55 -19.24 -16.97
N SER A 362 1.17 -20.52 -17.06
CA SER A 362 -0.01 -20.93 -17.83
C SER A 362 -1.34 -20.45 -17.23
N ALA A 363 -1.43 -20.31 -15.90
CA ALA A 363 -2.62 -19.76 -15.25
C ALA A 363 -2.76 -18.27 -15.58
N LEU A 364 -1.66 -17.50 -15.52
CA LEU A 364 -1.62 -16.10 -15.92
C LEU A 364 -2.10 -15.89 -17.35
N ASP A 365 -1.60 -16.66 -18.31
CA ASP A 365 -2.01 -16.56 -19.70
C ASP A 365 -3.50 -16.90 -19.89
N THR A 366 -4.03 -17.93 -19.21
CA THR A 366 -5.45 -18.29 -19.32
C THR A 366 -6.38 -17.28 -18.65
N THR A 367 -6.00 -16.75 -17.49
CA THR A 367 -6.77 -15.71 -16.77
C THR A 367 -6.76 -14.40 -17.56
N THR A 368 -5.62 -14.00 -18.11
CA THR A 368 -5.51 -12.87 -19.05
C THR A 368 -6.41 -13.07 -20.27
N SER A 369 -6.40 -14.26 -20.87
CA SER A 369 -7.25 -14.58 -22.03
C SER A 369 -8.75 -14.46 -21.72
N ALA A 370 -9.17 -14.92 -20.54
CA ALA A 370 -10.55 -14.77 -20.07
C ALA A 370 -10.91 -13.30 -19.82
N MET A 371 -10.01 -12.54 -19.18
CA MET A 371 -10.19 -11.11 -18.91
C MET A 371 -10.36 -10.31 -20.20
N ILE A 372 -9.47 -10.47 -21.17
CA ILE A 372 -9.56 -9.80 -22.48
C ILE A 372 -10.91 -10.13 -23.15
N ALA A 373 -11.32 -11.40 -23.17
CA ALA A 373 -12.57 -11.82 -23.80
C ALA A 373 -13.81 -11.23 -23.10
N SER A 374 -13.82 -11.14 -21.77
CA SER A 374 -14.90 -10.51 -21.00
C SER A 374 -14.95 -9.00 -21.21
N PHE A 375 -13.81 -8.29 -21.10
CA PHE A 375 -13.76 -6.84 -21.33
C PHE A 375 -14.10 -6.46 -22.77
N GLN A 376 -13.68 -7.24 -23.77
CA GLN A 376 -14.07 -7.03 -25.16
C GLN A 376 -15.58 -7.27 -25.39
N ALA A 377 -16.21 -8.23 -24.72
CA ALA A 377 -17.65 -8.45 -24.82
C ALA A 377 -18.44 -7.24 -24.28
N ILE A 378 -18.06 -6.74 -23.10
CA ILE A 378 -18.66 -5.54 -22.47
C ILE A 378 -18.41 -4.29 -23.33
N ARG A 379 -17.15 -4.00 -23.69
CA ARG A 379 -16.75 -2.84 -24.51
C ARG A 379 -17.49 -2.78 -25.85
N LEU A 380 -17.69 -3.92 -26.50
CA LEU A 380 -18.35 -4.00 -27.80
C LEU A 380 -19.87 -4.24 -27.70
N ARG A 381 -20.43 -4.30 -26.48
CA ARG A 381 -21.83 -4.65 -26.17
C ARG A 381 -22.32 -5.89 -26.94
N LYS A 382 -21.49 -6.92 -27.01
CA LYS A 382 -21.78 -8.18 -27.71
C LYS A 382 -22.33 -9.22 -26.74
N THR A 383 -23.20 -10.10 -27.22
CA THR A 383 -23.50 -11.37 -26.53
C THR A 383 -22.19 -12.07 -26.16
N VAL A 384 -22.05 -12.45 -24.89
CA VAL A 384 -20.95 -13.32 -24.44
C VAL A 384 -21.06 -14.65 -25.19
N ASP A 385 -20.09 -14.95 -26.04
CA ASP A 385 -20.13 -16.13 -26.89
C ASP A 385 -19.66 -17.39 -26.13
N LYS A 386 -19.86 -18.56 -26.75
CA LYS A 386 -19.41 -19.85 -26.17
C LYS A 386 -17.88 -19.91 -25.97
N LYS A 387 -17.10 -19.09 -26.71
CA LYS A 387 -15.64 -19.03 -26.60
C LYS A 387 -15.25 -18.29 -25.32
N THR A 388 -15.86 -17.15 -25.00
CA THR A 388 -15.62 -16.42 -23.74
C THR A 388 -15.94 -17.29 -22.53
N PHE A 389 -17.11 -17.97 -22.50
CA PHE A 389 -17.42 -18.93 -21.43
C PHE A 389 -16.41 -20.08 -21.34
N SER A 390 -15.92 -20.60 -22.48
CA SER A 390 -14.89 -21.65 -22.50
C SER A 390 -13.52 -21.14 -22.01
N LEU A 391 -13.14 -19.89 -22.31
CA LEU A 391 -11.91 -19.26 -21.83
C LEU A 391 -11.96 -19.04 -20.32
N TYR A 392 -13.07 -18.48 -19.83
CA TYR A 392 -13.32 -18.29 -18.40
C TYR A 392 -13.33 -19.62 -17.63
N GLY A 393 -14.02 -20.65 -18.13
CA GLY A 393 -13.98 -21.98 -17.53
C GLY A 393 -12.59 -22.63 -17.57
N LYS A 394 -11.74 -22.29 -18.55
CA LYS A 394 -10.33 -22.71 -18.58
C LYS A 394 -9.52 -21.94 -17.52
N ALA A 395 -9.69 -20.63 -17.41
CA ALA A 395 -9.05 -19.78 -16.42
C ALA A 395 -9.36 -20.24 -14.98
N LEU A 396 -10.62 -20.55 -14.67
CA LEU A 396 -11.01 -21.11 -13.37
C LEU A 396 -10.26 -22.41 -13.03
N ARG A 397 -10.12 -23.34 -13.98
CA ARG A 397 -9.37 -24.59 -13.75
C ARG A 397 -7.86 -24.35 -13.59
N SER A 398 -7.28 -23.46 -14.39
CA SER A 398 -5.87 -23.11 -14.24
C SER A 398 -5.59 -22.37 -12.93
N LEU A 399 -6.51 -21.48 -12.51
CA LEU A 399 -6.47 -20.81 -11.21
C LEU A 399 -6.52 -21.87 -10.11
N GLN A 400 -7.51 -22.76 -10.09
CA GLN A 400 -7.62 -23.82 -9.09
C GLN A 400 -6.34 -24.68 -9.00
N GLY A 401 -5.74 -25.03 -10.15
CA GLY A 401 -4.45 -25.74 -10.19
C GLY A 401 -3.29 -24.91 -9.62
N CYS A 402 -3.22 -23.61 -9.94
CA CYS A 402 -2.19 -22.70 -9.41
C CYS A 402 -2.35 -22.43 -7.90
N LEU A 403 -3.59 -22.36 -7.41
CA LEU A 403 -3.89 -22.12 -5.99
C LEU A 403 -3.48 -23.31 -5.14
N GLY A 404 -3.73 -24.54 -5.61
CA GLY A 404 -3.34 -25.80 -4.95
C GLY A 404 -1.89 -26.25 -5.17
N ASP A 405 -1.05 -25.46 -5.84
CA ASP A 405 0.38 -25.72 -6.01
C ASP A 405 1.20 -24.80 -5.10
N ASP A 406 1.77 -25.35 -4.04
CA ASP A 406 2.55 -24.60 -3.03
C ASP A 406 3.87 -24.05 -3.55
N SER A 407 4.33 -24.49 -4.74
CA SER A 407 5.52 -23.93 -5.39
C SER A 407 5.26 -22.59 -6.10
N GLN A 408 4.00 -22.23 -6.33
CA GLN A 408 3.64 -20.98 -7.01
C GLN A 408 3.73 -19.78 -6.05
N PRO A 409 4.34 -18.64 -6.48
CA PRO A 409 4.45 -17.46 -5.64
C PRO A 409 3.09 -16.95 -5.13
N VAL A 410 3.03 -16.63 -3.84
CA VAL A 410 1.84 -16.10 -3.14
C VAL A 410 1.26 -14.86 -3.84
N MET A 411 2.12 -13.93 -4.28
CA MET A 411 1.69 -12.74 -5.03
C MET A 411 1.04 -13.10 -6.38
N LEU A 412 1.55 -14.12 -7.08
CA LEU A 412 0.93 -14.59 -8.33
C LEU A 412 -0.45 -15.20 -8.05
N LYS A 413 -0.60 -16.00 -6.97
CA LYS A 413 -1.91 -16.54 -6.56
C LYS A 413 -2.92 -15.40 -6.34
N LEU A 414 -2.53 -14.35 -5.60
CA LEU A 414 -3.36 -13.17 -5.33
C LEU A 414 -3.75 -12.41 -6.62
N GLU A 415 -2.80 -12.14 -7.50
CA GLU A 415 -3.05 -11.45 -8.77
C GLU A 415 -4.06 -12.19 -9.65
N LEU A 416 -3.92 -13.52 -9.77
CA LEU A 416 -4.84 -14.34 -10.56
C LEU A 416 -6.26 -14.34 -9.98
N VAL A 417 -6.38 -14.32 -8.64
CA VAL A 417 -7.67 -14.20 -7.94
C VAL A 417 -8.29 -12.84 -8.21
N LEU A 418 -7.54 -11.75 -8.07
CA LEU A 418 -8.02 -10.39 -8.36
C LEU A 418 -8.45 -10.23 -9.83
N MET A 419 -7.65 -10.72 -10.79
CA MET A 419 -8.06 -10.74 -12.21
C MET A 419 -9.36 -11.50 -12.44
N MET A 420 -9.56 -12.65 -11.76
CA MET A 420 -10.79 -13.42 -11.87
C MET A 420 -11.99 -12.77 -11.15
N MET A 421 -11.76 -12.03 -10.06
CA MET A 421 -12.80 -11.18 -9.44
C MET A 421 -13.24 -10.08 -10.41
N LEU A 422 -12.29 -9.41 -11.07
CA LEU A 422 -12.55 -8.39 -12.10
C LEU A 422 -13.21 -8.96 -13.36
N CYS A 423 -13.05 -10.26 -13.62
CA CYS A 423 -13.85 -11.00 -14.61
C CYS A 423 -15.30 -11.29 -14.16
N GLN A 424 -15.81 -10.54 -13.17
CA GLN A 424 -17.12 -10.72 -12.52
C GLN A 424 -17.26 -12.06 -11.80
N ILE A 425 -16.54 -12.19 -10.67
CA ILE A 425 -16.89 -13.15 -9.60
C ILE A 425 -16.95 -12.44 -8.25
N TYR A 426 -18.00 -11.65 -8.06
CA TYR A 426 -18.50 -11.36 -6.70
C TYR A 426 -19.13 -12.60 -6.05
N ALA A 427 -19.35 -13.69 -6.80
CA ALA A 427 -20.01 -14.91 -6.30
C ALA A 427 -19.28 -15.60 -5.12
N ALA A 428 -17.99 -15.35 -4.88
CA ALA A 428 -17.29 -15.85 -3.69
C ALA A 428 -17.61 -15.03 -2.43
N LEU A 429 -17.93 -13.74 -2.57
CA LEU A 429 -18.39 -12.89 -1.46
C LEU A 429 -19.89 -13.02 -1.23
N CYS A 430 -20.67 -13.18 -2.30
CA CYS A 430 -22.14 -13.29 -2.25
C CYS A 430 -22.65 -14.74 -2.06
N ASP A 431 -21.76 -15.73 -1.90
CA ASP A 431 -22.12 -17.10 -1.53
C ASP A 431 -21.24 -17.59 -0.38
N PRO A 432 -21.71 -17.49 0.89
CA PRO A 432 -20.96 -17.93 2.06
C PRO A 432 -20.59 -19.43 2.06
N LYS A 433 -21.14 -20.23 1.14
CA LYS A 433 -20.81 -21.66 0.96
C LYS A 433 -19.53 -21.88 0.16
N VAL A 434 -18.98 -20.85 -0.48
CA VAL A 434 -17.65 -20.91 -1.10
C VAL A 434 -16.60 -20.93 0.01
N GLU A 435 -15.85 -22.02 0.09
CA GLU A 435 -14.75 -22.17 1.03
C GLU A 435 -13.45 -21.66 0.40
N LEU A 436 -12.86 -20.64 1.03
CA LEU A 436 -11.51 -20.18 0.73
C LEU A 436 -10.52 -21.22 1.28
N GLY A 437 -9.71 -21.80 0.38
CA GLY A 437 -8.72 -22.82 0.74
C GLY A 437 -7.56 -22.25 1.56
N SER A 438 -6.72 -23.12 2.11
CA SER A 438 -5.54 -22.74 2.93
C SER A 438 -4.69 -21.65 2.30
N TRP A 439 -4.45 -21.75 0.98
CA TRP A 439 -3.72 -20.77 0.17
C TRP A 439 -4.18 -19.33 0.38
N PHE A 440 -5.46 -19.08 0.66
CA PHE A 440 -6.00 -17.74 0.85
C PHE A 440 -5.48 -17.14 2.16
N TRP A 441 -5.45 -17.95 3.21
CA TRP A 441 -4.96 -17.57 4.52
C TRP A 441 -3.44 -17.44 4.52
N ASP A 442 -2.74 -18.29 3.75
CA ASP A 442 -1.30 -18.14 3.50
C ASP A 442 -0.98 -16.80 2.81
N VAL A 443 -1.86 -16.29 1.93
CA VAL A 443 -1.75 -14.94 1.35
C VAL A 443 -2.10 -13.87 2.38
N ALA A 444 -3.23 -13.99 3.08
CA ALA A 444 -3.75 -12.97 4.00
C ALA A 444 -2.83 -12.73 5.21
N VAL A 445 -2.10 -13.76 5.68
CA VAL A 445 -1.14 -13.65 6.78
C VAL A 445 0.22 -13.08 6.31
N GLN A 446 0.50 -13.08 5.01
CA GLN A 446 1.71 -12.48 4.41
C GLN A 446 1.48 -11.03 3.92
N ASP A 447 0.32 -10.44 4.24
CA ASP A 447 -0.19 -9.20 3.65
C ASP A 447 0.54 -7.95 4.16
N ASN A 448 1.61 -7.56 3.45
CA ASN A 448 2.11 -6.20 3.49
C ASN A 448 1.26 -5.34 2.55
N ILE A 449 0.32 -4.57 3.10
CA ILE A 449 -0.68 -3.73 2.39
C ILE A 449 -0.07 -3.02 1.16
N MET A 450 1.13 -2.44 1.31
CA MET A 450 1.88 -1.71 0.27
C MET A 450 2.27 -2.52 -0.99
N THR A 451 2.16 -3.84 -0.97
CA THR A 451 2.56 -4.73 -2.08
C THR A 451 1.38 -5.23 -2.92
N ARG A 452 0.14 -4.98 -2.49
CA ARG A 452 -1.06 -5.47 -3.18
C ARG A 452 -1.16 -4.91 -4.61
N PRO A 453 -1.65 -5.68 -5.58
CA PRO A 453 -1.91 -5.21 -6.95
C PRO A 453 -2.87 -4.00 -7.01
N TYR A 454 -3.75 -3.87 -6.03
CA TYR A 454 -4.70 -2.77 -5.88
C TYR A 454 -4.66 -2.24 -4.44
N HIS A 455 -4.53 -0.92 -4.29
CA HIS A 455 -4.21 -0.29 -3.01
C HIS A 455 -4.91 1.08 -2.86
N TYR A 456 -5.79 1.20 -1.87
CA TYR A 456 -6.37 2.47 -1.44
C TYR A 456 -5.42 3.20 -0.49
N GLU A 457 -5.22 4.51 -0.68
CA GLU A 457 -4.36 5.37 0.15
C GLU A 457 -4.78 5.45 1.63
N GLN A 458 -5.99 4.98 1.96
CA GLN A 458 -6.63 5.14 3.26
C GLN A 458 -6.40 4.00 4.26
N ASN A 459 -5.84 2.86 3.84
CA ASN A 459 -5.63 1.67 4.68
C ASN A 459 -6.88 1.27 5.49
N LEU A 460 -7.99 1.00 4.79
CA LEU A 460 -9.28 0.63 5.40
C LEU A 460 -9.37 -0.89 5.62
N TYR A 461 -9.79 -1.29 6.82
CA TYR A 461 -9.87 -2.67 7.28
C TYR A 461 -10.82 -3.53 6.43
N CYS A 462 -11.98 -3.01 6.01
CA CYS A 462 -12.93 -3.77 5.19
C CYS A 462 -12.45 -4.06 3.75
N PHE A 463 -11.24 -3.61 3.38
CA PHE A 463 -10.51 -4.02 2.17
C PHE A 463 -9.27 -4.86 2.44
N GLU A 464 -8.99 -5.26 3.68
CA GLU A 464 -7.91 -6.18 4.01
C GLU A 464 -8.26 -7.62 3.61
N LEU A 465 -7.26 -8.38 3.15
CA LEU A 465 -7.50 -9.75 2.71
C LEU A 465 -7.96 -10.65 3.86
N GLY A 466 -7.45 -10.43 5.07
CA GLY A 466 -7.96 -11.08 6.29
C GLY A 466 -9.45 -10.81 6.50
N ALA A 467 -9.85 -9.54 6.59
CA ALA A 467 -11.24 -9.12 6.75
C ALA A 467 -12.18 -9.68 5.66
N ILE A 468 -11.74 -9.61 4.40
CA ILE A 468 -12.46 -10.15 3.23
C ILE A 468 -12.63 -11.67 3.31
N GLY A 469 -11.65 -12.40 3.87
CA GLY A 469 -11.73 -13.85 4.05
C GLY A 469 -12.53 -14.30 5.27
N ASP A 470 -12.44 -13.53 6.36
CA ASP A 470 -13.18 -13.77 7.61
C ASP A 470 -14.69 -13.59 7.41
N LEU A 471 -15.09 -12.61 6.59
CA LEU A 471 -16.49 -12.28 6.37
C LEU A 471 -17.34 -13.48 5.89
N PRO A 472 -16.99 -14.25 4.84
CA PRO A 472 -17.68 -15.48 4.48
C PRO A 472 -17.74 -16.55 5.58
N VAL A 473 -16.70 -16.67 6.43
CA VAL A 473 -16.69 -17.61 7.57
C VAL A 473 -17.74 -17.20 8.59
N PHE A 474 -17.77 -15.92 8.95
CA PHE A 474 -18.73 -15.37 9.89
C PHE A 474 -20.18 -15.45 9.37
N LEU A 475 -20.41 -15.17 8.08
CA LEU A 475 -21.73 -15.24 7.45
C LEU A 475 -22.29 -16.67 7.31
N ARG A 476 -21.44 -17.69 7.38
CA ARG A 476 -21.86 -19.10 7.34
C ARG A 476 -22.42 -19.58 8.67
N ASP A 477 -21.94 -19.03 9.78
CA ASP A 477 -22.40 -19.34 11.16
C ASP A 477 -22.51 -18.05 12.02
N PRO A 478 -23.39 -17.10 11.64
CA PRO A 478 -23.52 -15.80 12.29
C PRO A 478 -24.05 -15.89 13.72
N GLU A 479 -24.65 -17.02 14.10
CA GLU A 479 -25.05 -17.30 15.47
C GLU A 479 -23.82 -17.52 16.37
N ARG A 480 -22.82 -18.28 15.89
CA ARG A 480 -21.52 -18.48 16.55
C ARG A 480 -20.62 -17.24 16.49
N TYR A 481 -20.63 -16.51 15.38
CA TYR A 481 -19.76 -15.35 15.12
C TYR A 481 -20.47 -13.99 15.31
N LEU A 482 -21.55 -13.95 16.10
CA LEU A 482 -22.40 -12.77 16.27
C LEU A 482 -21.66 -11.54 16.77
N TYR A 483 -20.67 -11.72 17.65
CA TYR A 483 -19.83 -10.63 18.16
C TYR A 483 -18.90 -10.09 17.07
N GLN A 484 -18.23 -10.97 16.33
CA GLN A 484 -17.31 -10.63 15.25
C GLN A 484 -18.03 -9.88 14.13
N LEU A 485 -19.21 -10.36 13.68
CA LEU A 485 -20.04 -9.66 12.70
C LEU A 485 -20.47 -8.27 13.18
N LYS A 486 -20.82 -8.13 14.46
CA LYS A 486 -21.18 -6.82 15.03
C LYS A 486 -19.99 -5.86 15.04
N CYS A 487 -18.80 -6.33 15.40
CA CYS A 487 -17.57 -5.54 15.34
C CYS A 487 -17.24 -5.14 13.89
N TYR A 488 -17.32 -6.08 12.95
CA TYR A 488 -17.14 -5.84 11.52
C TYR A 488 -18.13 -4.78 11.00
N TYR A 489 -19.43 -4.91 11.32
CA TYR A 489 -20.45 -3.94 10.90
C TYR A 489 -20.23 -2.54 11.46
N ASN A 490 -19.71 -2.44 12.70
CA ASN A 490 -19.36 -1.15 13.31
C ASN A 490 -18.17 -0.48 12.62
N ILE A 491 -17.16 -1.24 12.21
CA ILE A 491 -16.01 -0.74 11.43
C ILE A 491 -16.50 -0.33 10.03
N LEU A 492 -17.18 -1.22 9.34
CA LEU A 492 -17.78 -0.98 8.02
C LEU A 492 -18.66 0.28 7.99
N SER A 493 -19.43 0.54 9.04
CA SER A 493 -20.26 1.74 9.15
C SER A 493 -19.45 3.04 9.22
N GLN A 494 -18.28 3.02 9.84
CA GLN A 494 -17.35 4.16 9.87
C GLN A 494 -16.64 4.31 8.53
N GLU A 495 -16.12 3.22 7.96
CA GLU A 495 -15.39 3.22 6.71
C GLU A 495 -16.27 3.58 5.49
N ARG A 496 -17.56 3.20 5.50
CA ARG A 496 -18.56 3.68 4.53
C ARG A 496 -18.57 5.21 4.45
N GLN A 497 -18.53 5.91 5.58
CA GLN A 497 -18.55 7.38 5.63
C GLN A 497 -17.24 8.01 5.14
N VAL A 498 -16.10 7.40 5.47
CA VAL A 498 -14.78 7.83 4.97
C VAL A 498 -14.72 7.71 3.45
N MET A 499 -15.08 6.54 2.92
CA MET A 499 -15.06 6.28 1.48
C MET A 499 -16.10 7.11 0.72
N LYS A 500 -17.31 7.29 1.28
CA LYS A 500 -18.34 8.17 0.70
C LYS A 500 -17.81 9.59 0.48
N LYS A 501 -17.16 10.18 1.48
CA LYS A 501 -16.59 11.53 1.36
C LYS A 501 -15.54 11.61 0.24
N LEU A 502 -14.63 10.64 0.15
CA LEU A 502 -13.58 10.60 -0.88
C LEU A 502 -14.15 10.41 -2.28
N TYR A 503 -15.15 9.54 -2.41
CA TYR A 503 -15.94 9.37 -3.62
C TYR A 503 -16.63 10.68 -4.04
N GLU A 504 -17.28 11.38 -3.12
CA GLU A 504 -17.94 12.67 -3.42
C GLU A 504 -16.94 13.75 -3.86
N GLU A 505 -15.82 13.90 -3.16
CA GLU A 505 -14.74 14.83 -3.50
C GLU A 505 -14.16 14.53 -4.90
N ALA A 506 -13.92 13.25 -5.22
CA ALA A 506 -13.41 12.85 -6.53
C ALA A 506 -14.45 13.01 -7.65
N MET A 507 -15.72 12.68 -7.41
CA MET A 507 -16.81 12.95 -8.36
C MET A 507 -16.92 14.44 -8.68
N MET A 508 -16.84 15.32 -7.68
CA MET A 508 -16.84 16.77 -7.90
C MET A 508 -15.66 17.23 -8.77
N ALA A 509 -14.49 16.59 -8.67
CA ALA A 509 -13.34 16.86 -9.53
C ALA A 509 -13.53 16.41 -11.00
N THR A 510 -14.57 15.63 -11.32
CA THR A 510 -14.91 15.24 -12.72
C THR A 510 -15.89 16.18 -13.41
N LEU A 511 -16.55 17.09 -12.68
CA LEU A 511 -17.54 18.02 -13.24
C LEU A 511 -17.00 19.04 -14.26
N PRO A 512 -15.75 19.54 -14.19
CA PRO A 512 -15.21 20.42 -15.21
C PRO A 512 -15.11 19.75 -16.58
N LEU A 513 -15.48 20.47 -17.65
CA LEU A 513 -15.42 19.96 -19.03
C LEU A 513 -13.99 19.61 -19.49
N ASP A 514 -12.97 20.13 -18.79
CA ASP A 514 -11.55 19.88 -19.00
C ASP A 514 -10.92 18.98 -17.92
N ALA A 515 -11.75 18.26 -17.13
CA ALA A 515 -11.26 17.32 -16.12
C ALA A 515 -10.25 16.31 -16.72
N SER A 516 -9.14 16.09 -16.01
CA SER A 516 -8.08 15.21 -16.52
C SER A 516 -8.51 13.73 -16.47
N PRO A 517 -7.96 12.86 -17.35
CA PRO A 517 -8.18 11.42 -17.27
C PRO A 517 -7.84 10.84 -15.88
N ALA A 518 -6.79 11.36 -15.22
CA ALA A 518 -6.42 10.95 -13.86
C ALA A 518 -7.51 11.30 -12.81
N CYS A 519 -8.22 12.42 -12.96
CA CYS A 519 -9.34 12.78 -12.08
C CYS A 519 -10.51 11.81 -12.26
N ARG A 520 -10.84 11.43 -13.51
CA ARG A 520 -11.91 10.46 -13.78
C ARG A 520 -11.53 9.05 -13.31
N MET A 521 -10.27 8.65 -13.52
CA MET A 521 -9.73 7.38 -13.00
C MET A 521 -9.86 7.28 -11.48
N LYS A 522 -9.47 8.33 -10.75
CA LYS A 522 -9.58 8.38 -9.27
C LYS A 522 -11.04 8.39 -8.79
N ALA A 523 -11.95 9.01 -9.56
CA ALA A 523 -13.38 8.96 -9.26
C ALA A 523 -13.95 7.54 -9.41
N ILE A 524 -13.55 6.79 -10.45
CA ILE A 524 -13.94 5.38 -10.62
C ILE A 524 -13.34 4.50 -9.51
N GLU A 525 -12.08 4.72 -9.13
CA GLU A 525 -11.39 4.00 -8.04
C GLU A 525 -12.16 4.12 -6.71
N TYR A 526 -12.51 5.33 -6.29
CA TYR A 526 -13.29 5.56 -5.06
C TYR A 526 -14.78 5.19 -5.21
N ALA A 527 -15.38 5.30 -6.39
CA ALA A 527 -16.75 4.83 -6.63
C ALA A 527 -16.85 3.30 -6.49
N SER A 528 -15.89 2.56 -7.05
CA SER A 528 -15.84 1.09 -6.88
C SER A 528 -15.61 0.68 -5.43
N GLY A 529 -14.81 1.45 -4.69
CA GLY A 529 -14.61 1.26 -3.24
C GLY A 529 -15.89 1.52 -2.46
N HIS A 530 -16.56 2.64 -2.69
CA HIS A 530 -17.81 2.96 -2.02
C HIS A 530 -18.88 1.89 -2.30
N ALA A 531 -19.00 1.44 -3.55
CA ALA A 531 -19.86 0.33 -3.94
C ALA A 531 -19.51 -0.98 -3.20
N GLY A 532 -18.22 -1.30 -3.05
CA GLY A 532 -17.75 -2.48 -2.31
C GLY A 532 -18.17 -2.48 -0.84
N LEU A 533 -18.11 -1.34 -0.16
CA LEU A 533 -18.55 -1.22 1.24
C LEU A 533 -20.09 -1.25 1.38
N LEU A 534 -20.82 -0.67 0.42
CA LEU A 534 -22.29 -0.77 0.37
C LEU A 534 -22.75 -2.23 0.11
N VAL A 535 -22.04 -2.97 -0.75
CA VAL A 535 -22.23 -4.42 -0.99
C VAL A 535 -22.04 -5.21 0.31
N GLN A 536 -20.97 -4.96 1.07
CA GLN A 536 -20.76 -5.63 2.35
C GLN A 536 -21.86 -5.31 3.37
N ALA A 537 -22.37 -4.07 3.40
CA ALA A 537 -23.46 -3.68 4.31
C ALA A 537 -24.79 -4.36 3.95
N ALA A 538 -25.12 -4.40 2.65
CA ALA A 538 -26.29 -5.10 2.12
C ALA A 538 -26.22 -6.65 2.33
N LEU A 539 -25.04 -7.21 2.59
CA LEU A 539 -24.85 -8.61 2.93
C LEU A 539 -24.96 -8.88 4.45
N ILE A 540 -24.25 -8.08 5.25
CA ILE A 540 -24.15 -8.30 6.71
C ILE A 540 -25.42 -7.83 7.43
N GLY A 541 -26.01 -6.71 7.01
CA GLY A 541 -27.18 -6.09 7.63
C GLY A 541 -28.37 -7.05 7.75
N PRO A 542 -28.86 -7.64 6.64
CA PRO A 542 -29.92 -8.65 6.67
C PRO A 542 -29.54 -9.92 7.47
N THR A 543 -28.25 -10.24 7.54
CA THR A 543 -27.76 -11.41 8.30
C THR A 543 -27.77 -11.15 9.82
N LEU A 544 -27.47 -9.92 10.25
CA LEU A 544 -27.46 -9.50 11.65
C LEU A 544 -28.84 -9.07 12.18
N ASN A 545 -29.70 -8.51 11.34
CA ASN A 545 -31.02 -7.99 11.75
C ASN A 545 -31.91 -9.01 12.51
N PRO A 546 -32.00 -10.31 12.11
CA PRO A 546 -32.75 -11.33 12.84
C PRO A 546 -32.31 -11.58 14.29
N PHE A 547 -31.11 -11.13 14.68
CA PHE A 547 -30.56 -11.20 16.04
C PHE A 547 -30.84 -9.94 16.88
N GLY A 548 -31.56 -8.95 16.35
CA GLY A 548 -31.97 -7.75 17.09
C GLY A 548 -30.81 -6.85 17.58
N VAL A 549 -29.58 -7.07 17.11
CA VAL A 549 -28.38 -6.37 17.59
C VAL A 549 -28.10 -5.03 16.89
N LEU A 550 -28.87 -4.69 15.84
CA LEU A 550 -28.76 -3.48 15.03
C LEU A 550 -29.94 -2.53 15.27
N PRO A 551 -29.92 -1.70 16.33
CA PRO A 551 -30.95 -0.68 16.52
C PRO A 551 -30.90 0.33 15.37
N GLY A 552 -32.00 0.47 14.62
CA GLY A 552 -32.07 1.35 13.45
C GLY A 552 -31.69 0.70 12.12
N TYR A 553 -31.55 -0.63 12.03
CA TYR A 553 -31.23 -1.35 10.78
C TYR A 553 -32.04 -0.87 9.57
N THR A 554 -33.36 -0.70 9.69
CA THR A 554 -34.21 -0.23 8.58
C THR A 554 -33.71 1.10 8.01
N GLN A 555 -33.36 2.06 8.88
CA GLN A 555 -32.82 3.36 8.43
C GLN A 555 -31.45 3.20 7.75
N ASP A 556 -30.53 2.44 8.33
CA ASP A 556 -29.20 2.19 7.71
C ASP A 556 -29.32 1.46 6.35
N SER A 557 -30.31 0.58 6.20
CA SER A 557 -30.62 -0.11 4.93
C SER A 557 -31.20 0.85 3.88
N HIS A 558 -32.04 1.81 4.29
CA HIS A 558 -32.56 2.87 3.42
C HIS A 558 -31.46 3.84 3.00
N GLU A 559 -30.59 4.26 3.93
CA GLU A 559 -29.41 5.09 3.63
C GLU A 559 -28.43 4.37 2.68
N THR A 560 -28.22 3.07 2.87
CA THR A 560 -27.43 2.22 1.95
C THR A 560 -28.08 2.16 0.55
N CYS A 561 -29.41 2.10 0.47
CA CYS A 561 -30.15 2.13 -0.79
C CYS A 561 -30.04 3.50 -1.49
N ASP A 562 -30.17 4.59 -0.74
CA ASP A 562 -30.12 5.95 -1.27
C ASP A 562 -28.72 6.27 -1.84
N ASP A 563 -27.67 5.85 -1.13
CA ASP A 563 -26.29 5.97 -1.61
C ASP A 563 -26.02 5.08 -2.84
N ALA A 564 -26.56 3.86 -2.87
CA ALA A 564 -26.43 2.98 -4.04
C ALA A 564 -27.12 3.55 -5.29
N VAL A 565 -28.31 4.13 -5.15
CA VAL A 565 -29.02 4.80 -6.26
C VAL A 565 -28.27 6.05 -6.72
N LEU A 566 -27.80 6.89 -5.79
CA LEU A 566 -27.02 8.08 -6.11
C LEU A 566 -25.71 7.73 -6.85
N LEU A 567 -25.02 6.69 -6.39
CA LEU A 567 -23.82 6.16 -7.03
C LEU A 567 -24.12 5.63 -8.43
N ALA A 568 -25.18 4.82 -8.58
CA ALA A 568 -25.56 4.25 -9.87
C ALA A 568 -25.89 5.33 -10.91
N HIS A 569 -26.55 6.42 -10.53
CA HIS A 569 -26.79 7.56 -11.43
C HIS A 569 -25.50 8.32 -11.78
N ARG A 570 -24.65 8.62 -10.79
CA ARG A 570 -23.39 9.34 -11.01
C ARG A 570 -22.40 8.54 -11.88
N CYS A 571 -22.37 7.22 -11.76
CA CYS A 571 -21.48 6.36 -12.54
C CYS A 571 -21.96 6.09 -13.98
N GLN A 572 -23.15 6.58 -14.38
CA GLN A 572 -23.63 6.40 -15.77
C GLN A 572 -22.67 6.98 -16.80
N THR A 573 -21.91 8.03 -16.46
CA THR A 573 -20.89 8.63 -17.33
C THR A 573 -19.67 7.75 -17.57
N PHE A 574 -19.42 6.75 -16.71
CA PHE A 574 -18.28 5.81 -16.80
C PHE A 574 -18.66 4.47 -17.44
N ARG A 575 -19.92 4.30 -17.87
CA ARG A 575 -20.40 3.09 -18.55
C ARG A 575 -19.74 2.92 -19.93
N PRO A 576 -19.39 1.68 -20.35
CA PRO A 576 -19.75 0.42 -19.69
C PRO A 576 -18.73 -0.12 -18.68
N CYS A 577 -17.42 0.05 -18.89
CA CYS A 577 -16.38 -0.66 -18.11
C CYS A 577 -16.05 0.01 -16.77
N GLY A 578 -16.03 1.35 -16.73
CA GLY A 578 -15.76 2.13 -15.51
C GLY A 578 -16.91 2.12 -14.49
N ALA A 579 -18.02 1.44 -14.79
CA ALA A 579 -19.17 1.27 -13.90
C ALA A 579 -19.65 -0.19 -13.81
N SER A 580 -18.86 -1.17 -14.26
CA SER A 580 -19.31 -2.58 -14.32
C SER A 580 -19.52 -3.25 -12.96
N TYR A 581 -19.11 -2.64 -11.84
CA TYR A 581 -19.43 -3.09 -10.47
C TYR A 581 -20.83 -2.66 -10.01
N VAL A 582 -21.45 -1.66 -10.64
CA VAL A 582 -22.76 -1.13 -10.24
C VAL A 582 -23.90 -2.16 -10.30
N PRO A 583 -23.98 -3.07 -11.31
CA PRO A 583 -25.00 -4.12 -11.31
C PRO A 583 -24.97 -5.03 -10.08
N GLU A 584 -23.79 -5.40 -9.56
CA GLU A 584 -23.69 -6.24 -8.36
C GLU A 584 -24.17 -5.50 -7.11
N LEU A 585 -23.82 -4.21 -6.98
CA LEU A 585 -24.37 -3.34 -5.94
C LEU A 585 -25.89 -3.28 -5.99
N LEU A 586 -26.47 -2.98 -7.16
CA LEU A 586 -27.92 -2.86 -7.32
C LEU A 586 -28.65 -4.17 -7.01
N LYS A 587 -28.14 -5.31 -7.49
CA LYS A 587 -28.71 -6.64 -7.24
C LYS A 587 -28.73 -6.98 -5.75
N LEU A 588 -27.63 -6.76 -5.05
CA LEU A 588 -27.52 -7.13 -3.64
C LEU A 588 -28.30 -6.17 -2.73
N VAL A 589 -28.29 -4.87 -3.01
CA VAL A 589 -29.11 -3.88 -2.31
C VAL A 589 -30.59 -4.19 -2.49
N TRP A 590 -31.06 -4.44 -3.72
CA TRP A 590 -32.44 -4.88 -3.99
C TRP A 590 -32.80 -6.13 -3.17
N ALA A 591 -31.91 -7.13 -3.12
CA ALA A 591 -32.12 -8.36 -2.35
C ALA A 591 -32.15 -8.13 -0.83
N SER A 592 -31.39 -7.17 -0.31
CA SER A 592 -31.29 -6.88 1.13
C SER A 592 -32.53 -6.20 1.74
N LEU A 593 -33.36 -5.56 0.91
CA LEU A 593 -34.48 -4.72 1.35
C LEU A 593 -35.78 -5.52 1.49
N ASP A 594 -36.07 -5.96 2.71
CA ASP A 594 -37.27 -6.73 3.08
C ASP A 594 -38.59 -5.99 2.80
N ASP A 595 -38.58 -4.66 2.86
CA ASP A 595 -39.75 -3.79 2.76
C ASP A 595 -40.00 -3.22 1.35
N GLY A 596 -39.12 -3.54 0.39
CA GLY A 596 -39.21 -3.06 -0.98
C GLY A 596 -38.86 -1.59 -1.20
N TYR A 597 -38.17 -0.95 -0.25
CA TYR A 597 -37.77 0.47 -0.36
C TYR A 597 -37.05 0.74 -1.70
N ARG A 598 -37.60 1.69 -2.49
CA ARG A 598 -37.12 2.10 -3.83
C ARG A 598 -36.89 0.95 -4.84
N HIS A 599 -37.46 -0.24 -4.65
CA HIS A 599 -37.30 -1.39 -5.57
C HIS A 599 -37.55 -1.04 -7.05
N ALA A 600 -38.62 -0.30 -7.36
CA ALA A 600 -38.94 0.10 -8.74
C ALA A 600 -37.86 0.99 -9.41
N GLU A 601 -37.08 1.73 -8.62
CA GLU A 601 -36.00 2.59 -9.12
C GLU A 601 -34.69 1.80 -9.28
N LEU A 602 -34.40 0.90 -8.34
CA LEU A 602 -33.32 -0.09 -8.47
C LEU A 602 -33.52 -1.00 -9.70
N GLU A 603 -34.76 -1.45 -9.94
CA GLU A 603 -35.15 -2.24 -11.12
C GLU A 603 -34.91 -1.47 -12.42
N LYS A 604 -35.37 -0.22 -12.50
CA LYS A 604 -35.11 0.65 -13.65
C LYS A 604 -33.61 0.88 -13.89
N LEU A 605 -32.82 1.07 -12.83
CA LEU A 605 -31.37 1.19 -12.94
C LEU A 605 -30.72 -0.12 -13.39
N MET A 606 -31.20 -1.27 -12.91
CA MET A 606 -30.73 -2.58 -13.39
C MET A 606 -31.01 -2.76 -14.89
N ASP A 607 -32.20 -2.39 -15.37
CA ASP A 607 -32.53 -2.41 -16.80
C ASP A 607 -31.64 -1.45 -17.60
N GLU A 608 -31.44 -0.21 -17.14
CA GLU A 608 -30.55 0.77 -17.78
C GLU A 608 -29.12 0.24 -17.91
N TYR A 609 -28.57 -0.40 -16.87
CA TYR A 609 -27.23 -1.00 -16.89
C TYR A 609 -27.16 -2.32 -17.67
N ALA A 610 -28.27 -3.06 -17.83
CA ALA A 610 -28.32 -4.27 -18.64
C ALA A 610 -28.11 -4.00 -20.14
N GLU A 611 -28.34 -2.76 -20.61
CA GLU A 611 -28.02 -2.33 -21.98
C GLU A 611 -26.52 -2.48 -22.36
N ASP A 612 -25.61 -2.53 -21.38
CA ASP A 612 -24.18 -2.74 -21.63
C ASP A 612 -23.80 -4.22 -21.85
N VAL A 613 -24.63 -5.16 -21.38
CA VAL A 613 -24.32 -6.59 -21.37
C VAL A 613 -25.48 -7.37 -21.97
N GLN A 614 -25.38 -7.63 -23.27
CA GLN A 614 -26.46 -8.26 -24.04
C GLN A 614 -26.80 -9.67 -23.51
N GLY A 615 -27.99 -9.79 -22.92
CA GLY A 615 -28.49 -11.02 -22.30
C GLY A 615 -28.41 -11.07 -20.78
N ALA A 616 -27.94 -10.01 -20.12
CA ALA A 616 -28.02 -9.86 -18.66
C ALA A 616 -29.48 -9.85 -18.18
N SER A 617 -29.73 -10.43 -17.00
CA SER A 617 -31.05 -10.44 -16.35
C SER A 617 -30.89 -10.15 -14.86
N TYR A 618 -30.35 -8.96 -14.57
CA TYR A 618 -29.93 -8.61 -13.22
C TYR A 618 -31.05 -8.70 -12.18
N LEU A 619 -32.30 -8.40 -12.53
CA LEU A 619 -33.44 -8.57 -11.62
C LEU A 619 -33.71 -10.05 -11.27
N GLU A 620 -33.56 -10.99 -12.21
CA GLU A 620 -33.71 -12.42 -11.89
C GLU A 620 -32.55 -12.93 -11.04
N GLU A 621 -31.34 -12.41 -11.25
CA GLU A 621 -30.19 -12.66 -10.39
C GLU A 621 -30.39 -12.09 -8.98
N ALA A 622 -30.95 -10.87 -8.84
CA ALA A 622 -31.31 -10.26 -7.55
C ALA A 622 -32.38 -11.09 -6.81
N LYS A 623 -33.39 -11.62 -7.52
CA LYS A 623 -34.38 -12.55 -6.97
C LYS A 623 -33.75 -13.88 -6.49
N ILE A 624 -32.69 -14.35 -7.15
CA ILE A 624 -31.92 -15.51 -6.69
C ILE A 624 -31.13 -15.16 -5.42
N MET A 625 -30.47 -14.01 -5.36
CA MET A 625 -29.78 -13.53 -4.15
C MET A 625 -30.74 -13.38 -2.97
N ARG A 626 -31.93 -12.79 -3.20
CA ARG A 626 -32.98 -12.66 -2.18
C ARG A 626 -33.38 -13.99 -1.57
N LYS A 627 -33.71 -14.98 -2.42
CA LYS A 627 -34.05 -16.34 -1.98
C LYS A 627 -32.94 -17.01 -1.18
N ARG A 628 -31.67 -16.68 -1.44
CA ARG A 628 -30.54 -17.17 -0.65
C ARG A 628 -30.53 -16.55 0.75
N LEU A 629 -30.66 -15.23 0.86
CA LEU A 629 -30.77 -14.52 2.14
C LEU A 629 -31.94 -15.07 2.98
N ASP A 630 -33.13 -15.21 2.38
CA ASP A 630 -34.30 -15.79 3.04
C ASP A 630 -34.05 -17.24 3.51
N SER A 631 -33.28 -18.03 2.74
CA SER A 631 -32.96 -19.44 3.07
C SER A 631 -31.98 -19.63 4.24
N LEU A 632 -31.33 -18.56 4.72
CA LEU A 632 -30.37 -18.64 5.82
C LEU A 632 -31.03 -18.95 7.18
N GLY A 633 -32.32 -18.64 7.36
CA GLY A 633 -33.13 -19.18 8.47
C GLY A 633 -32.75 -18.75 9.89
N TRP A 634 -32.00 -17.65 10.03
CA TRP A 634 -31.55 -17.10 11.32
C TRP A 634 -32.69 -16.48 12.13
N SER A 635 -32.54 -16.49 13.46
CA SER A 635 -33.59 -16.05 14.38
C SER A 635 -33.03 -15.71 15.75
N ASN A 636 -33.65 -14.74 16.44
CA ASN A 636 -33.44 -14.32 17.82
C ASN A 636 -33.51 -15.39 18.94
N LYS A 637 -33.53 -16.69 18.62
CA LYS A 637 -33.72 -17.80 19.56
C LYS A 637 -32.43 -18.32 20.22
N GLN A 638 -31.24 -17.87 19.81
CA GLN A 638 -29.94 -18.27 20.40
C GLN A 638 -29.82 -19.80 20.61
N ARG A 639 -30.08 -20.57 19.54
CA ARG A 639 -30.18 -22.04 19.56
C ARG A 639 -28.87 -22.73 19.96
N PHE A 640 -27.74 -22.02 19.91
CA PHE A 640 -26.45 -22.51 20.41
C PHE A 640 -26.38 -22.65 21.94
N LEU A 641 -27.28 -22.01 22.70
CA LEU A 641 -27.41 -22.18 24.15
C LEU A 641 -28.26 -23.41 24.53
N GLU A 642 -29.06 -23.92 23.59
CA GLU A 642 -29.70 -25.23 23.70
C GLU A 642 -28.67 -26.27 23.27
N GLY A 643 -28.08 -26.96 24.26
CA GLY A 643 -26.90 -27.80 24.05
C GLY A 643 -27.05 -28.79 22.91
N ARG A 644 -26.23 -28.63 21.87
CA ARG A 644 -26.05 -29.66 20.84
C ARG A 644 -25.35 -30.86 21.44
N ASP A 645 -25.96 -32.03 21.31
CA ASP A 645 -25.41 -33.34 21.70
C ASP A 645 -24.41 -33.85 20.62
N ASP A 646 -23.60 -32.93 20.09
CA ASP A 646 -22.64 -33.13 19.00
C ASP A 646 -21.30 -33.49 19.65
N GLY A 647 -21.06 -34.79 19.92
CA GLY A 647 -19.93 -35.31 20.71
C GLY A 647 -18.51 -35.12 20.12
N LEU A 648 -18.08 -33.88 19.95
CA LEU A 648 -16.73 -33.48 19.54
C LEU A 648 -16.10 -32.57 20.61
N GLU A 649 -15.29 -33.17 21.49
CA GLU A 649 -14.49 -32.49 22.52
C GLU A 649 -13.28 -31.75 21.92
N THR A 650 -13.49 -30.87 20.95
CA THR A 650 -12.45 -29.97 20.43
C THR A 650 -12.71 -28.53 20.89
N PRO A 651 -11.87 -27.95 21.77
CA PRO A 651 -11.99 -26.54 22.12
C PRO A 651 -11.76 -25.66 20.88
N PRO A 652 -12.38 -24.47 20.80
CA PRO A 652 -12.32 -23.65 19.59
C PRO A 652 -10.89 -23.16 19.30
N PRO A 653 -10.51 -23.01 18.03
CA PRO A 653 -9.31 -22.25 17.69
C PRO A 653 -9.49 -20.81 18.20
N CYS A 654 -8.53 -20.35 18.99
CA CYS A 654 -8.48 -18.97 19.45
C CYS A 654 -8.09 -18.09 18.26
N VAL A 655 -9.06 -17.36 17.69
CA VAL A 655 -8.77 -16.29 16.74
C VAL A 655 -8.24 -15.11 17.57
N ILE A 656 -6.94 -14.87 17.48
CA ILE A 656 -6.26 -13.77 18.15
C ILE A 656 -6.57 -12.49 17.38
N LEU A 657 -7.05 -11.46 18.10
CA LEU A 657 -7.21 -10.08 17.63
C LEU A 657 -5.86 -9.34 17.65
#